data_AF-A0AB34KA98-F1
#
_entry.id   AF-A0AB34KA98-F1
#
_cell.length_a   1.000
_cell.length_b   1.000
_cell.length_c   1.000
_cell.angle_alpha   90.00
_cell.angle_beta   90.00
_cell.angle_gamma   90.00
#
_symmetry.space_group_name_H-M   'P 1'
#
loop_
_entity.id
_entity.type
_entity.pdbx_description
1 polymer ?
#
loop_
_entity_poly.entity_id
_entity_poly.type
_entity_poly.pdbx_seq_one_letter_code
_entity_poly.pdbx_strand_id
1 'polypeptide(L)'
;MSSAFPPNYAQELDWASTTCAAIDPPLFDLSLLPISWDSNNDTARISPLLRLLRSFNEDGSIGAVMRDGGAEDVRDYIQSIGVAFGAPLVIGIISLVCCHSPLWVARCCAHRCCAHSATPYSRKSRLGCGCCGFLMGVLTLCFLIIGIVAGSTAVPAVKQTLCSVDDFFLNTTSFLTGVDSRTTTILDLGKASSNTVATMGDGLSCLSATFTTGAVAIACDAVSSASTATSSVNARVLSATGYSPSDLSAAWASYETQLSDTKTLLCTTLPSYRPSVDDALTAVNDLLPSIDSAVGSLDSVSTSLADQIRQVRVGHLEYIKAQRDFWTGASGGQEWSGALLFIPHLLVLTLGLAGVLCMLRRPADKCCTVNAVGVQASGTGWVAYTLFAPLLFMVGGVCILVTLLSSDVGYLIVEVPKSPYSTLGSSFCAQHTLNVGDGEPISMCNVIEGCFADRPVSMWTTLKPTFDFNLTAIAEDVRDAIRASGFEDGPPFNATELRLGARDARRLVNNLDGVNASTFQIPPSHPQHDLINSDLDVIRQNLTLAADTIIETDDITCATNVSDVIPELLDLVDRVLDETSDAAMEYTFHCGFMRFNLEAVVRPSLQGSVRDALGAVALCLVVAGLFALGLTVAIIAMQIQLGDVGIEPGCPSICRCCCCYRPGANVKAARAFNGDSSDSDAATQLVREPSLRSDRLMGTSIPVVSGVPLDNKGWSENV
;
A
#
# COMPACT_ATOMS: atom_id res chain seq x y z
N MET A 1 6.05 22.31 13.09
CA MET A 1 5.26 21.07 12.83
C MET A 1 3.79 21.29 12.44
N SER A 2 3.18 22.48 12.54
CA SER A 2 1.75 22.69 12.24
C SER A 2 1.35 22.82 10.75
N SER A 3 2.24 22.57 9.79
CA SER A 3 1.95 22.63 8.35
C SER A 3 1.91 21.25 7.64
N ALA A 4 2.04 20.15 8.39
CA ALA A 4 2.28 18.83 7.81
C ALA A 4 1.02 18.04 7.40
N PHE A 5 -0.18 18.59 7.64
CA PHE A 5 -1.44 17.96 7.24
C PHE A 5 -2.11 18.78 6.14
N PRO A 6 -2.58 18.13 5.06
CA PRO A 6 -3.42 18.80 4.08
C PRO A 6 -4.67 19.40 4.76
N PRO A 7 -5.22 20.51 4.23
CA PRO A 7 -6.46 21.05 4.74
C PRO A 7 -7.58 19.99 4.71
N ASN A 8 -8.37 19.95 5.78
CA ASN A 8 -9.47 18.99 6.02
C ASN A 8 -9.04 17.54 6.27
N TYR A 9 -7.75 17.20 6.26
CA TYR A 9 -7.30 15.81 6.44
C TYR A 9 -7.88 15.13 7.70
N ALA A 10 -7.84 15.81 8.85
CA ALA A 10 -8.37 15.26 10.10
C ALA A 10 -9.88 15.02 10.06
N GLN A 11 -10.65 15.89 9.38
CA GLN A 11 -12.09 15.73 9.24
C GLN A 11 -12.43 14.57 8.30
N GLU A 12 -11.69 14.43 7.20
CA GLU A 12 -11.84 13.32 6.26
C GLU A 12 -11.49 11.98 6.92
N LEU A 13 -10.43 11.96 7.74
CA LEU A 13 -10.01 10.77 8.48
C LEU A 13 -11.02 10.35 9.56
N ASP A 14 -11.59 11.30 10.30
CA ASP A 14 -12.63 11.03 11.29
C ASP A 14 -13.89 10.42 10.64
N TRP A 15 -14.25 10.92 9.45
CA TRP A 15 -15.32 10.33 8.64
C TRP A 15 -14.99 8.88 8.23
N ALA A 16 -13.78 8.62 7.73
CA ALA A 16 -13.37 7.28 7.29
C ALA A 16 -13.40 6.29 8.46
N SER A 17 -12.77 6.64 9.58
CA SER A 17 -12.73 5.84 10.81
C SER A 17 -14.14 5.52 11.34
N THR A 18 -15.01 6.52 11.46
CA THR A 18 -16.39 6.34 11.93
C THR A 18 -17.20 5.45 10.97
N THR A 19 -17.01 5.63 9.67
CA THR A 19 -17.72 4.87 8.63
C THR A 19 -17.26 3.41 8.59
N CYS A 20 -15.97 3.16 8.73
CA CYS A 20 -15.38 1.83 8.76
C CYS A 20 -15.78 1.05 10.03
N ALA A 21 -15.87 1.73 11.18
CA ALA A 21 -16.35 1.12 12.42
C ALA A 21 -17.83 0.70 12.37
N ALA A 22 -18.63 1.30 11.48
CA ALA A 22 -20.05 1.03 11.34
C ALA A 22 -20.38 -0.08 10.33
N ILE A 23 -19.38 -0.75 9.73
CA ILE A 23 -19.63 -1.83 8.77
C ILE A 23 -20.05 -3.09 9.50
N ASP A 24 -21.29 -3.52 9.29
CA ASP A 24 -21.76 -4.82 9.76
C ASP A 24 -20.95 -5.96 9.10
N PRO A 25 -20.69 -7.07 9.83
CA PRO A 25 -20.12 -8.26 9.23
C PRO A 25 -20.99 -8.72 8.05
N PRO A 26 -20.38 -9.35 7.02
CA PRO A 26 -21.13 -9.72 5.83
C PRO A 26 -22.23 -10.71 6.22
N LEU A 27 -23.45 -10.49 5.70
CA LEU A 27 -24.64 -11.30 5.99
C LEU A 27 -24.47 -12.80 5.70
N PHE A 28 -23.51 -13.16 4.84
CA PHE A 28 -23.18 -14.53 4.50
C PHE A 28 -21.67 -14.72 4.42
N ASP A 29 -21.18 -15.79 5.04
CA ASP A 29 -19.84 -16.28 4.85
C ASP A 29 -19.78 -17.12 3.56
N LEU A 30 -19.24 -16.52 2.50
CA LEU A 30 -19.09 -17.15 1.19
C LEU A 30 -18.01 -18.25 1.19
N SER A 31 -17.20 -18.38 2.24
CA SER A 31 -16.24 -19.48 2.39
C SER A 31 -16.91 -20.86 2.47
N LEU A 32 -18.23 -20.90 2.73
CA LEU A 32 -19.05 -22.11 2.71
C LEU A 32 -19.39 -22.60 1.30
N LEU A 33 -19.23 -21.77 0.27
CA LEU A 33 -19.29 -22.23 -1.12
C LEU A 33 -17.93 -22.85 -1.46
N PRO A 34 -17.86 -24.16 -1.80
CA PRO A 34 -16.60 -24.85 -2.07
C PRO A 34 -16.09 -24.44 -3.46
N ILE A 35 -15.69 -23.18 -3.62
CA ILE A 35 -14.96 -22.70 -4.77
C ILE A 35 -13.48 -22.72 -4.36
N SER A 36 -12.89 -23.91 -4.31
CA SER A 36 -11.47 -24.05 -4.03
C SER A 36 -10.67 -23.59 -5.26
N TRP A 37 -10.24 -22.34 -5.25
CA TRP A 37 -9.19 -21.86 -6.14
C TRP A 37 -7.87 -22.40 -5.61
N ASP A 38 -7.47 -23.57 -6.10
CA ASP A 38 -6.32 -24.31 -5.59
C ASP A 38 -5.02 -23.54 -5.90
N SER A 39 -4.29 -23.13 -4.85
CA SER A 39 -3.10 -22.27 -4.94
C SER A 39 -2.03 -22.78 -5.93
N ASN A 40 -1.91 -24.10 -6.09
CA ASN A 40 -0.98 -24.72 -7.03
C ASN A 40 -1.35 -24.46 -8.51
N ASN A 41 -2.64 -24.32 -8.80
CA ASN A 41 -3.15 -24.07 -10.15
C ASN A 41 -3.09 -22.58 -10.51
N ASP A 42 -3.16 -21.68 -9.51
CA ASP A 42 -3.03 -20.24 -9.70
C ASP A 42 -1.61 -19.83 -10.12
N THR A 43 -0.56 -20.46 -9.55
CA THR A 43 0.83 -20.23 -9.97
C THR A 43 1.08 -20.56 -11.44
N ALA A 44 0.50 -21.66 -11.93
CA ALA A 44 0.63 -22.06 -13.33
C ALA A 44 -0.13 -21.10 -14.27
N ARG A 45 -1.32 -20.63 -13.84
CA ARG A 45 -2.13 -19.66 -14.58
C ARG A 45 -1.45 -18.29 -14.71
N ILE A 46 -0.79 -17.84 -13.65
CA ILE A 46 -0.24 -16.47 -13.56
C ILE A 46 1.20 -16.39 -14.08
N SER A 47 1.90 -17.51 -14.19
CA SER A 47 3.28 -17.58 -14.72
C SER A 47 3.50 -16.82 -16.04
N PRO A 48 2.63 -16.91 -17.07
CA PRO A 48 2.80 -16.14 -18.31
C PRO A 48 2.72 -14.62 -18.06
N LEU A 49 1.88 -14.18 -17.13
CA LEU A 49 1.68 -12.77 -16.83
C LEU A 49 2.85 -12.18 -16.04
N LEU A 50 3.47 -12.97 -15.16
CA LEU A 50 4.74 -12.62 -14.51
C LEU A 50 5.90 -12.52 -15.51
N ARG A 51 5.99 -13.45 -16.47
CA ARG A 51 6.98 -13.38 -17.56
C ARG A 51 6.79 -12.15 -18.43
N LEU A 52 5.53 -11.82 -18.75
CA LEU A 52 5.18 -10.61 -19.48
C LEU A 52 5.59 -9.35 -18.72
N LEU A 53 5.27 -9.24 -17.42
CA LEU A 53 5.67 -8.12 -16.55
C LEU A 53 7.19 -7.93 -16.54
N ARG A 54 7.95 -9.02 -16.41
CA ARG A 54 9.41 -9.00 -16.46
C ARG A 54 9.93 -8.49 -17.80
N SER A 55 9.49 -9.06 -18.90
CA SER A 55 9.91 -8.64 -20.25
C SER A 55 9.59 -7.16 -20.52
N PHE A 56 8.43 -6.68 -20.05
CA PHE A 56 8.06 -5.26 -20.12
C PHE A 56 9.06 -4.34 -19.46
N ASN A 57 9.53 -4.73 -18.28
CA ASN A 57 10.48 -3.94 -17.52
C ASN A 57 11.93 -4.09 -18.03
N GLU A 58 12.27 -5.21 -18.67
CA GLU A 58 13.59 -5.45 -19.26
C GLU A 58 13.76 -4.76 -20.63
N ASP A 59 12.74 -4.82 -21.50
CA ASP A 59 12.84 -4.37 -22.90
C ASP A 59 12.26 -2.97 -23.16
N GLY A 60 11.57 -2.37 -22.17
CA GLY A 60 11.12 -0.97 -22.17
C GLY A 60 10.12 -0.56 -23.25
N SER A 61 9.71 -1.47 -24.15
CA SER A 61 8.70 -1.20 -25.17
C SER A 61 7.79 -2.39 -25.42
N ILE A 62 6.48 -2.12 -25.47
CA ILE A 62 5.42 -3.09 -25.82
C ILE A 62 5.74 -3.81 -27.13
N GLY A 63 6.30 -3.08 -28.11
CA GLY A 63 6.62 -3.61 -29.43
C GLY A 63 7.75 -4.63 -29.42
N ALA A 64 8.79 -4.43 -28.60
CA ALA A 64 9.88 -5.39 -28.44
C ALA A 64 9.40 -6.65 -27.69
N VAL A 65 8.68 -6.45 -26.57
CA VAL A 65 8.11 -7.53 -25.77
C VAL A 65 7.18 -8.43 -26.59
N MET A 66 6.27 -7.83 -27.37
CA MET A 66 5.34 -8.60 -28.20
C MET A 66 6.05 -9.38 -29.32
N ARG A 67 7.21 -8.92 -29.78
CA ARG A 67 8.01 -9.58 -30.82
C ARG A 67 8.86 -10.72 -30.26
N ASP A 68 9.34 -10.58 -29.02
CA ASP A 68 10.32 -11.47 -28.39
C ASP A 68 9.65 -12.47 -27.42
N GLY A 69 8.46 -12.97 -27.80
CA GLY A 69 7.73 -14.03 -27.07
C GLY A 69 6.57 -13.55 -26.19
N GLY A 70 6.44 -12.25 -25.91
CA GLY A 70 5.33 -11.70 -25.11
C GLY A 70 3.94 -11.92 -25.73
N ALA A 71 3.86 -12.04 -27.07
CA ALA A 71 2.61 -12.43 -27.74
C ALA A 71 2.20 -13.89 -27.46
N GLU A 72 3.18 -14.77 -27.22
CA GLU A 72 2.93 -16.16 -26.81
C GLU A 72 2.49 -16.19 -25.34
N ASP A 73 3.12 -15.41 -24.47
CA ASP A 73 2.73 -15.31 -23.05
C ASP A 73 1.32 -14.71 -22.85
N VAL A 74 0.96 -13.66 -23.60
CA VAL A 74 -0.40 -13.10 -23.61
C VAL A 74 -1.40 -14.13 -24.15
N ARG A 75 -1.03 -14.87 -25.20
CA ARG A 75 -1.88 -15.92 -25.77
C ARG A 75 -2.08 -17.06 -24.76
N ASP A 76 -1.02 -17.53 -24.11
CA ASP A 76 -1.07 -18.61 -23.12
C ASP A 76 -1.91 -18.20 -21.92
N TYR A 77 -1.75 -16.95 -21.44
CA TYR A 77 -2.62 -16.39 -20.41
C TYR A 77 -4.09 -16.36 -20.87
N ILE A 78 -4.39 -15.76 -22.03
CA ILE A 78 -5.75 -15.69 -22.57
C ILE A 78 -6.33 -17.10 -22.80
N GLN A 79 -5.54 -18.09 -23.20
CA GLN A 79 -6.00 -19.47 -23.34
C GLN A 79 -6.32 -20.11 -21.98
N SER A 80 -5.54 -19.82 -20.95
CA SER A 80 -5.74 -20.34 -19.59
C SER A 80 -7.04 -19.87 -18.95
N ILE A 81 -7.42 -18.59 -19.15
CA ILE A 81 -8.70 -18.02 -18.66
C ILE A 81 -9.82 -18.09 -19.70
N GLY A 82 -9.47 -18.23 -20.98
CA GLY A 82 -10.33 -18.12 -22.15
C GLY A 82 -11.49 -19.10 -22.15
N VAL A 83 -11.27 -20.33 -21.69
CA VAL A 83 -12.31 -21.35 -21.62
C VAL A 83 -13.37 -20.97 -20.58
N ALA A 84 -12.96 -20.40 -19.44
CA ALA A 84 -13.85 -20.09 -18.32
C ALA A 84 -14.86 -18.98 -18.64
N PHE A 85 -14.44 -17.89 -19.30
CA PHE A 85 -15.35 -16.82 -19.71
C PHE A 85 -15.89 -17.00 -21.14
N GLY A 86 -15.10 -17.63 -22.02
CA GLY A 86 -15.44 -17.83 -23.42
C GLY A 86 -16.54 -18.86 -23.64
N ALA A 87 -16.60 -19.94 -22.84
CA ALA A 87 -17.67 -20.93 -22.96
C ALA A 87 -19.07 -20.33 -22.68
N PRO A 88 -19.30 -19.57 -21.58
CA PRO A 88 -20.54 -18.83 -21.40
C PRO A 88 -20.86 -17.88 -22.56
N LEU A 89 -19.90 -17.09 -23.03
CA LEU A 89 -20.11 -16.15 -24.14
C LEU A 89 -20.50 -16.85 -25.43
N VAL A 90 -19.80 -17.94 -25.79
CA VAL A 90 -20.10 -18.75 -26.98
C VAL A 90 -21.47 -19.40 -26.84
N ILE A 91 -21.82 -19.94 -25.68
CA ILE A 91 -23.16 -20.48 -25.41
C ILE A 91 -24.22 -19.37 -25.54
N GLY A 92 -23.96 -18.17 -25.02
CA GLY A 92 -24.83 -17.00 -25.16
C GLY A 92 -25.05 -16.61 -26.62
N ILE A 93 -23.97 -16.52 -27.41
CA ILE A 93 -24.02 -16.19 -28.84
C ILE A 93 -24.73 -17.29 -29.64
N ILE A 94 -24.40 -18.56 -29.41
CA ILE A 94 -25.09 -19.70 -30.04
C ILE A 94 -26.56 -19.69 -29.65
N SER A 95 -26.89 -19.43 -28.38
CA SER A 95 -28.27 -19.32 -27.92
C SER A 95 -28.98 -18.16 -28.60
N LEU A 96 -28.33 -17.01 -28.78
CA LEU A 96 -28.89 -15.87 -29.50
C LEU A 96 -29.18 -16.24 -30.96
N VAL A 97 -28.24 -16.87 -31.66
CA VAL A 97 -28.38 -17.27 -33.08
C VAL A 97 -29.41 -18.42 -33.23
N CYS A 98 -29.34 -19.43 -32.38
CA CYS A 98 -30.18 -20.63 -32.42
C CYS A 98 -31.57 -20.45 -31.79
N CYS A 99 -31.79 -19.45 -30.93
CA CYS A 99 -33.12 -19.14 -30.36
C CYS A 99 -33.83 -18.00 -31.12
N HIS A 100 -33.10 -17.07 -31.74
CA HIS A 100 -33.74 -16.12 -32.67
C HIS A 100 -34.15 -16.75 -33.99
N SER A 101 -33.44 -17.77 -34.47
CA SER A 101 -33.83 -18.52 -35.67
C SER A 101 -35.23 -19.16 -35.54
N PRO A 102 -35.64 -19.82 -34.44
CA PRO A 102 -37.00 -20.31 -34.26
C PRO A 102 -38.04 -19.20 -34.03
N LEU A 103 -37.70 -18.00 -33.52
CA LEU A 103 -38.63 -16.85 -33.53
C LEU A 103 -38.90 -16.36 -34.96
N TRP A 104 -37.88 -16.40 -35.82
CA TRP A 104 -38.00 -16.10 -37.25
C TRP A 104 -38.76 -17.20 -38.00
N VAL A 105 -38.44 -18.47 -37.74
CA VAL A 105 -39.11 -19.62 -38.32
C VAL A 105 -40.54 -19.78 -37.78
N ALA A 106 -40.85 -19.45 -36.53
CA ALA A 106 -42.23 -19.46 -36.02
C ALA A 106 -43.09 -18.38 -36.70
N ARG A 107 -42.52 -17.20 -37.02
CA ARG A 107 -43.18 -16.20 -37.89
C ARG A 107 -43.41 -16.72 -39.30
N CYS A 108 -42.46 -17.48 -39.87
CA CYS A 108 -42.58 -18.04 -41.22
C CYS A 108 -43.40 -19.35 -41.32
N CYS A 109 -43.45 -20.15 -40.25
CA CYS A 109 -44.13 -21.45 -40.17
C CYS A 109 -45.53 -21.37 -39.55
N ALA A 110 -45.89 -20.29 -38.84
CA ALA A 110 -47.30 -19.97 -38.59
C ALA A 110 -48.11 -19.86 -39.90
N HIS A 111 -47.45 -19.63 -41.04
CA HIS A 111 -48.02 -19.69 -42.38
C HIS A 111 -48.03 -21.09 -43.04
N ARG A 112 -47.25 -22.07 -42.55
CA ARG A 112 -47.11 -23.42 -43.15
C ARG A 112 -47.57 -24.59 -42.27
N CYS A 113 -47.71 -24.40 -40.96
CA CYS A 113 -48.17 -25.44 -40.02
C CYS A 113 -49.70 -25.65 -40.01
N CYS A 114 -50.44 -25.12 -40.99
CA CYS A 114 -51.85 -25.49 -41.23
C CYS A 114 -52.01 -26.87 -41.92
N ALA A 115 -50.97 -27.72 -41.93
CA ALA A 115 -51.05 -29.09 -42.43
C ALA A 115 -51.18 -30.07 -41.26
N HIS A 116 -52.30 -30.79 -41.23
CA HIS A 116 -52.67 -31.76 -40.20
C HIS A 116 -51.58 -32.82 -39.93
N SER A 117 -51.23 -33.03 -38.66
CA SER A 117 -50.71 -34.33 -38.20
C SER A 117 -51.84 -35.09 -37.50
N ALA A 118 -52.06 -36.34 -37.89
CA ALA A 118 -53.28 -37.10 -37.57
C ALA A 118 -53.19 -37.99 -36.31
N THR A 119 -52.22 -37.78 -35.41
CA THR A 119 -52.04 -38.65 -34.24
C THR A 119 -52.13 -37.87 -32.93
N PRO A 120 -53.12 -38.15 -32.05
CA PRO A 120 -53.20 -37.54 -30.73
C PRO A 120 -52.06 -38.02 -29.81
N TYR A 121 -51.41 -37.10 -29.11
CA TYR A 121 -50.31 -37.40 -28.19
C TYR A 121 -50.78 -38.24 -26.98
N SER A 122 -49.99 -39.25 -26.60
CA SER A 122 -50.33 -40.16 -25.49
C SER A 122 -50.34 -39.46 -24.13
N ARG A 123 -51.24 -39.88 -23.22
CA ARG A 123 -51.41 -39.29 -21.87
C ARG A 123 -50.14 -39.36 -20.99
N LYS A 124 -49.23 -40.31 -21.25
CA LYS A 124 -47.97 -40.49 -20.48
C LYS A 124 -46.90 -39.46 -20.83
N SER A 125 -46.85 -38.95 -22.07
CA SER A 125 -45.87 -37.92 -22.46
C SER A 125 -46.21 -36.53 -21.90
N ARG A 126 -47.51 -36.24 -21.74
CA ARG A 126 -48.04 -34.98 -21.20
C ARG A 126 -47.59 -34.68 -19.75
N LEU A 127 -47.49 -35.70 -18.90
CA LEU A 127 -47.12 -35.52 -17.49
C LEU A 127 -45.61 -35.31 -17.29
N GLY A 128 -44.78 -35.98 -18.10
CA GLY A 128 -43.32 -35.88 -18.02
C GLY A 128 -42.79 -34.51 -18.44
N CYS A 129 -43.38 -33.91 -19.49
CA CYS A 129 -43.01 -32.56 -19.93
C CYS A 129 -43.34 -31.50 -18.87
N GLY A 130 -44.53 -31.61 -18.26
CA GLY A 130 -45.00 -30.75 -17.16
C GLY A 130 -44.08 -30.73 -15.95
N CYS A 131 -43.70 -31.91 -15.46
CA CYS A 131 -42.82 -32.05 -14.29
C CYS A 131 -41.41 -31.54 -14.57
N CYS A 132 -40.87 -31.81 -15.76
CA CYS A 132 -39.54 -31.34 -16.16
C CYS A 132 -39.51 -29.80 -16.26
N GLY A 133 -40.50 -29.18 -16.91
CA GLY A 133 -40.56 -27.71 -16.99
C GLY A 133 -40.74 -27.04 -15.62
N PHE A 134 -41.56 -27.61 -14.73
CA PHE A 134 -41.68 -27.10 -13.36
C PHE A 134 -40.36 -27.20 -12.58
N LEU A 135 -39.68 -28.36 -12.65
CA LEU A 135 -38.38 -28.56 -11.99
C LEU A 135 -37.33 -27.57 -12.50
N MET A 136 -37.21 -27.41 -13.82
CA MET A 136 -36.27 -26.47 -14.43
C MET A 136 -36.58 -25.03 -14.01
N GLY A 137 -37.86 -24.65 -13.92
CA GLY A 137 -38.24 -23.31 -13.45
C GLY A 137 -37.98 -23.08 -11.96
N VAL A 138 -38.16 -24.09 -11.10
CA VAL A 138 -37.78 -24.01 -9.68
C VAL A 138 -36.27 -23.90 -9.52
N LEU A 139 -35.48 -24.68 -10.29
CA LEU A 139 -34.02 -24.59 -10.26
C LEU A 139 -33.55 -23.21 -10.73
N THR A 140 -34.08 -22.68 -11.84
CA THR A 140 -33.80 -21.30 -12.28
C THR A 140 -34.11 -20.30 -11.15
N LEU A 141 -35.26 -20.43 -10.49
CA LEU A 141 -35.65 -19.54 -9.38
C LEU A 141 -34.66 -19.60 -8.22
N CYS A 142 -34.25 -20.81 -7.81
CA CYS A 142 -33.27 -21.00 -6.75
C CYS A 142 -31.93 -20.32 -7.07
N PHE A 143 -31.39 -20.51 -8.28
CA PHE A 143 -30.13 -19.88 -8.68
C PHE A 143 -30.24 -18.36 -8.84
N LEU A 144 -31.39 -17.83 -9.27
CA LEU A 144 -31.62 -16.38 -9.28
C LEU A 144 -31.66 -15.80 -7.85
N ILE A 145 -32.28 -16.49 -6.90
CA ILE A 145 -32.32 -16.06 -5.48
C ILE A 145 -30.92 -16.11 -4.86
N ILE A 146 -30.17 -17.20 -5.07
CA ILE A 146 -28.78 -17.31 -4.60
C ILE A 146 -27.92 -16.19 -5.22
N GLY A 147 -28.10 -15.90 -6.51
CA GLY A 147 -27.43 -14.80 -7.20
C GLY A 147 -27.76 -13.42 -6.62
N ILE A 148 -29.02 -13.17 -6.23
CA ILE A 148 -29.41 -11.92 -5.53
C ILE A 148 -28.70 -11.80 -4.19
N VAL A 149 -28.66 -12.87 -3.41
CA VAL A 149 -27.96 -12.89 -2.11
C VAL A 149 -26.47 -12.64 -2.31
N ALA A 150 -25.82 -13.34 -3.24
CA ALA A 150 -24.41 -13.13 -3.57
C ALA A 150 -24.13 -11.70 -4.08
N GLY A 151 -25.01 -11.14 -4.91
CA GLY A 151 -24.90 -9.76 -5.39
C GLY A 151 -25.02 -8.73 -4.26
N SER A 152 -25.90 -8.98 -3.29
CA SER A 152 -26.06 -8.12 -2.12
C SER A 152 -24.85 -8.13 -1.18
N THR A 153 -24.03 -9.19 -1.22
CA THR A 153 -22.80 -9.29 -0.43
C THR A 153 -21.58 -8.61 -1.06
N ALA A 154 -21.61 -8.30 -2.36
CA ALA A 154 -20.46 -7.71 -3.06
C ALA A 154 -20.15 -6.27 -2.58
N VAL A 155 -21.17 -5.44 -2.34
CA VAL A 155 -20.98 -4.05 -1.89
C VAL A 155 -20.39 -3.99 -0.47
N PRO A 156 -20.91 -4.73 0.54
CA PRO A 156 -20.26 -4.83 1.86
C PRO A 156 -18.81 -5.32 1.80
N ALA A 157 -18.50 -6.28 0.94
CA ALA A 157 -17.15 -6.79 0.75
C ALA A 157 -16.19 -5.72 0.17
N VAL A 158 -16.66 -4.90 -0.79
CA VAL A 158 -15.89 -3.75 -1.31
C VAL A 158 -15.71 -2.69 -0.22
N LYS A 159 -16.74 -2.41 0.58
CA LYS A 159 -16.66 -1.48 1.71
C LYS A 159 -15.59 -1.92 2.73
N GLN A 160 -15.54 -3.21 3.09
CA GLN A 160 -14.50 -3.78 3.97
C GLN A 160 -13.10 -3.64 3.38
N THR A 161 -12.95 -3.95 2.09
CA THR A 161 -11.70 -3.77 1.37
C THR A 161 -11.19 -2.34 1.49
N LEU A 162 -12.08 -1.36 1.26
CA LEU A 162 -11.69 0.05 1.32
C LEU A 162 -11.19 0.43 2.72
N CYS A 163 -11.82 -0.08 3.77
CA CYS A 163 -11.34 0.15 5.14
C CYS A 163 -9.99 -0.52 5.43
N SER A 164 -9.74 -1.71 4.90
CA SER A 164 -8.41 -2.33 5.04
C SER A 164 -7.32 -1.52 4.33
N VAL A 165 -7.63 -0.87 3.21
CA VAL A 165 -6.69 0.03 2.51
C VAL A 165 -6.43 1.30 3.32
N ASP A 166 -7.46 1.87 3.95
CA ASP A 166 -7.33 2.98 4.90
C ASP A 166 -6.39 2.61 6.07
N ASP A 167 -6.57 1.44 6.68
CA ASP A 167 -5.69 0.91 7.73
C ASP A 167 -4.24 0.73 7.24
N PHE A 168 -4.03 0.30 5.99
CA PHE A 168 -2.71 0.21 5.37
C PHE A 168 -2.03 1.60 5.27
N PHE A 169 -2.76 2.62 4.82
CA PHE A 169 -2.24 4.00 4.75
C PHE A 169 -1.96 4.57 6.14
N LEU A 170 -2.81 4.30 7.13
CA LEU A 170 -2.62 4.72 8.52
C LEU A 170 -1.35 4.13 9.12
N ASN A 171 -1.16 2.81 8.99
CA ASN A 171 0.02 2.13 9.50
C ASN A 171 1.31 2.59 8.78
N THR A 172 1.24 2.80 7.47
CA THR A 172 2.36 3.34 6.69
C THR A 172 2.72 4.76 7.13
N THR A 173 1.70 5.62 7.34
CA THR A 173 1.91 6.98 7.82
C THR A 173 2.50 7.00 9.22
N SER A 174 2.03 6.12 10.11
CA SER A 174 2.55 6.00 11.48
C SER A 174 4.00 5.53 11.48
N PHE A 175 4.35 4.53 10.66
CA PHE A 175 5.72 4.08 10.49
C PHE A 175 6.63 5.21 10.02
N LEU A 176 6.29 5.88 8.91
CA LEU A 176 7.12 6.95 8.37
C LEU A 176 7.27 8.12 9.35
N THR A 177 6.21 8.47 10.08
CA THR A 177 6.28 9.52 11.12
C THR A 177 7.20 9.10 12.29
N GLY A 178 7.23 7.80 12.64
CA GLY A 178 8.17 7.26 13.61
C GLY A 178 9.63 7.36 13.16
N VAL A 179 9.90 7.00 11.89
CA VAL A 179 11.23 7.15 11.28
C VAL A 179 11.66 8.62 11.24
N ASP A 180 10.76 9.54 10.87
CA ASP A 180 11.02 10.98 10.81
C ASP A 180 11.32 11.59 12.18
N SER A 181 10.52 11.24 13.19
CA SER A 181 10.77 11.68 14.57
C SER A 181 12.16 11.27 15.06
N ARG A 182 12.59 10.04 14.75
CA ARG A 182 13.89 9.54 15.21
C ARG A 182 15.05 10.14 14.42
N THR A 183 14.90 10.26 13.09
CA THR A 183 15.90 10.92 12.23
C THR A 183 16.09 12.38 12.65
N THR A 184 15.01 13.09 12.96
CA THR A 184 15.06 14.47 13.49
C THR A 184 15.77 14.53 14.84
N THR A 185 15.53 13.55 15.73
CA THR A 185 16.23 13.46 17.02
C THR A 185 17.74 13.28 16.84
N ILE A 186 18.15 12.37 15.96
CA ILE A 186 19.58 12.14 15.65
C ILE A 186 20.19 13.39 15.01
N LEU A 187 19.47 14.06 14.11
CA LEU A 187 19.90 15.30 13.48
C LEU A 187 20.09 16.44 14.50
N ASP A 188 19.17 16.60 15.44
CA ASP A 188 19.25 17.61 16.50
C ASP A 188 20.43 17.31 17.45
N LEU A 189 20.66 16.05 17.79
CA LEU A 189 21.83 15.61 18.55
C LEU A 189 23.14 15.87 17.80
N GLY A 190 23.17 15.62 16.48
CA GLY A 190 24.32 15.90 15.63
C GLY A 190 24.62 17.40 15.53
N LYS A 191 23.59 18.24 15.37
CA LYS A 191 23.71 19.72 15.38
C LYS A 191 24.20 20.22 16.73
N ALA A 192 23.70 19.68 17.83
CA ALA A 192 24.19 19.99 19.17
C ALA A 192 25.67 19.61 19.31
N SER A 193 26.04 18.39 18.91
CA SER A 193 27.42 17.90 18.96
C SER A 193 28.37 18.77 18.14
N SER A 194 28.00 19.13 16.90
CA SER A 194 28.79 20.05 16.05
C SER A 194 29.02 21.41 16.74
N ASN A 195 27.97 22.02 17.29
CA ASN A 195 28.09 23.30 18.01
C ASN A 195 28.98 23.18 19.26
N THR A 196 28.85 22.08 20.01
CA THR A 196 29.65 21.80 21.21
C THR A 196 31.13 21.58 20.86
N VAL A 197 31.42 20.84 19.78
CA VAL A 197 32.79 20.63 19.26
C VAL A 197 33.39 21.95 18.76
N ALA A 198 32.62 22.78 18.04
CA ALA A 198 33.07 24.11 17.63
C ALA A 198 33.40 25.01 18.84
N THR A 199 32.55 24.99 19.87
CA THR A 199 32.79 25.73 21.13
C THR A 199 34.04 25.23 21.85
N MET A 200 34.28 23.91 21.85
CA MET A 200 35.51 23.31 22.38
C MET A 200 36.74 23.79 21.60
N GLY A 201 36.65 23.85 20.26
CA GLY A 201 37.71 24.35 19.39
C GLY A 201 38.08 25.80 19.68
N ASP A 202 37.08 26.68 19.85
CA ASP A 202 37.29 28.08 20.25
C ASP A 202 37.95 28.18 21.63
N GLY A 203 37.49 27.37 22.59
CA GLY A 203 38.08 27.29 23.93
C GLY A 203 39.54 26.82 23.94
N LEU A 204 39.86 25.77 23.18
CA LEU A 204 41.21 25.23 23.03
C LEU A 204 42.14 26.18 22.28
N SER A 205 41.64 26.87 21.27
CA SER A 205 42.39 27.92 20.54
C SER A 205 42.77 29.08 21.47
N CYS A 206 41.81 29.54 22.28
CA CYS A 206 42.09 30.53 23.31
C CYS A 206 43.12 30.02 24.34
N LEU A 207 42.98 28.77 24.79
CA LEU A 207 43.87 28.16 25.77
C LEU A 207 45.30 27.96 25.23
N SER A 208 45.46 27.63 23.95
CA SER A 208 46.77 27.57 23.29
C SER A 208 47.45 28.94 23.28
N ALA A 209 46.69 30.02 23.05
CA ALA A 209 47.20 31.39 23.10
C ALA A 209 47.69 31.78 24.50
N THR A 210 47.07 31.27 25.57
CA THR A 210 47.49 31.49 26.97
C THR A 210 48.96 31.14 27.21
N PHE A 211 49.46 30.07 26.59
CA PHE A 211 50.84 29.58 26.78
C PHE A 211 51.88 30.27 25.91
N THR A 212 51.48 30.91 24.81
CA THR A 212 52.40 31.53 23.84
C THR A 212 52.55 33.02 24.03
N THR A 213 51.42 33.72 24.11
CA THR A 213 51.35 35.18 24.18
C THR A 213 50.43 35.69 25.28
N GLY A 214 49.70 34.81 25.95
CA GLY A 214 48.75 35.13 27.02
C GLY A 214 49.37 35.13 28.42
N ALA A 215 48.53 34.92 29.44
CA ALA A 215 48.91 35.20 30.82
C ALA A 215 50.04 34.31 31.35
N VAL A 216 50.14 33.05 30.93
CA VAL A 216 51.21 32.16 31.40
C VAL A 216 52.58 32.63 30.86
N ALA A 217 52.64 33.02 29.59
CA ALA A 217 53.86 33.56 28.99
C ALA A 217 54.30 34.87 29.69
N ILE A 218 53.36 35.82 29.85
CA ILE A 218 53.62 37.11 30.51
C ILE A 218 54.02 36.91 31.98
N ALA A 219 53.33 36.03 32.71
CA ALA A 219 53.64 35.74 34.10
C ALA A 219 55.00 35.03 34.26
N CYS A 220 55.38 34.16 33.33
CA CYS A 220 56.71 33.55 33.32
C CYS A 220 57.81 34.60 33.08
N ASP A 221 57.63 35.51 32.13
CA ASP A 221 58.57 36.60 31.87
C ASP A 221 58.72 37.53 33.08
N ALA A 222 57.60 37.85 33.72
CA ALA A 222 57.57 38.67 34.93
C ALA A 222 58.26 37.98 36.11
N VAL A 223 57.97 36.70 36.38
CA VAL A 223 58.66 35.92 37.44
C VAL A 223 60.14 35.69 37.13
N SER A 224 60.51 35.52 35.86
CA SER A 224 61.91 35.44 35.45
C SER A 224 62.65 36.77 35.67
N SER A 225 61.97 37.89 35.44
CA SER A 225 62.49 39.23 35.75
C SER A 225 62.64 39.44 37.27
N ALA A 226 61.67 39.00 38.07
CA ALA A 226 61.74 39.01 39.53
C ALA A 226 62.89 38.13 40.07
N SER A 227 63.11 36.95 39.46
CA SER A 227 64.23 36.05 39.77
C SER A 227 65.59 36.68 39.45
N THR A 228 65.68 37.44 38.36
CA THR A 228 66.88 38.20 37.99
C THR A 228 67.16 39.34 38.98
N ALA A 229 66.13 40.11 39.35
CA ALA A 229 66.25 41.16 40.37
C ALA A 229 66.60 40.59 41.75
N THR A 230 66.06 39.42 42.11
CA THR A 230 66.44 38.68 43.34
C THR A 230 67.93 38.33 43.34
N SER A 231 68.46 37.88 42.21
CA SER A 231 69.90 37.61 42.06
C SER A 231 70.76 38.90 42.19
N SER A 232 70.25 40.04 41.71
CA SER A 232 70.88 41.36 41.92
C SER A 232 70.90 41.75 43.39
N VAL A 233 69.78 41.61 44.11
CA VAL A 233 69.72 41.82 45.57
C VAL A 233 70.74 40.94 46.28
N ASN A 234 70.83 39.66 45.93
CA ASN A 234 71.80 38.72 46.52
C ASN A 234 73.25 39.18 46.33
N ALA A 235 73.62 39.55 45.11
CA ALA A 235 74.97 40.04 44.83
C ALA A 235 75.27 41.35 45.58
N ARG A 236 74.30 42.27 45.64
CA ARG A 236 74.45 43.55 46.34
C ARG A 236 74.58 43.37 47.85
N VAL A 237 73.74 42.54 48.48
CA VAL A 237 73.81 42.24 49.92
C VAL A 237 75.13 41.56 50.25
N LEU A 238 75.54 40.55 49.46
CA LEU A 238 76.81 39.87 49.66
C LEU A 238 78.00 40.83 49.55
N SER A 239 77.98 41.73 48.55
CA SER A 239 79.04 42.73 48.39
C SER A 239 79.08 43.78 49.52
N ALA A 240 77.92 44.11 50.10
CA ALA A 240 77.78 45.10 51.16
C ALA A 240 78.12 44.54 52.56
N THR A 241 77.82 43.26 52.80
CA THR A 241 77.86 42.67 54.16
C THR A 241 78.87 41.53 54.32
N GLY A 242 79.26 40.87 53.23
CA GLY A 242 80.05 39.64 53.24
C GLY A 242 79.26 38.37 53.55
N TYR A 243 77.95 38.47 53.81
CA TYR A 243 77.06 37.34 54.10
C TYR A 243 75.98 37.21 53.02
N SER A 244 75.42 36.01 52.85
CA SER A 244 74.27 35.84 51.98
C SER A 244 73.03 36.46 52.63
N PRO A 245 72.09 37.04 51.87
CA PRO A 245 70.86 37.57 52.44
C PRO A 245 69.99 36.51 53.12
N SER A 246 70.08 35.24 52.72
CA SER A 246 69.38 34.12 53.37
C SER A 246 69.94 33.80 54.75
N ASP A 247 71.24 34.01 54.99
CA ASP A 247 71.83 33.91 56.35
C ASP A 247 71.38 35.08 57.25
N LEU A 248 71.12 36.25 56.65
CA LEU A 248 70.74 37.47 57.36
C LEU A 248 69.23 37.56 57.62
N SER A 249 68.39 36.89 56.81
CA SER A 249 66.94 36.94 56.89
C SER A 249 66.30 35.59 56.51
N ALA A 250 65.72 34.92 57.51
CA ALA A 250 64.93 33.71 57.29
C ALA A 250 63.72 33.95 56.37
N ALA A 251 63.15 35.17 56.40
CA ALA A 251 62.07 35.56 55.50
C ALA A 251 62.54 35.59 54.04
N TRP A 252 63.78 36.05 53.78
CA TRP A 252 64.37 36.05 52.45
C TRP A 252 64.64 34.62 51.96
N ALA A 253 65.22 33.76 52.79
CA ALA A 253 65.46 32.35 52.43
C ALA A 253 64.16 31.61 52.04
N SER A 254 63.08 31.83 52.79
CA SER A 254 61.76 31.29 52.45
C SER A 254 61.18 31.88 51.15
N TYR A 255 61.42 33.17 50.91
CA TYR A 255 60.99 33.84 49.67
C TYR A 255 61.71 33.27 48.45
N GLU A 256 63.03 33.07 48.51
CA GLU A 256 63.81 32.52 47.39
C GLU A 256 63.35 31.12 46.98
N THR A 257 63.06 30.27 47.97
CA THR A 257 62.55 28.92 47.72
C THR A 257 61.19 28.99 47.02
N GLN A 258 60.26 29.78 47.54
CA GLN A 258 58.93 29.94 46.95
C GLN A 258 58.97 30.61 45.57
N LEU A 259 59.91 31.53 45.32
CA LEU A 259 60.12 32.15 44.02
C LEU A 259 60.60 31.12 43.01
N SER A 260 61.53 30.23 43.41
CA SER A 260 61.97 29.12 42.57
C SER A 260 60.81 28.19 42.23
N ASP A 261 60.01 27.81 43.22
CA ASP A 261 58.84 26.93 43.01
C ASP A 261 57.80 27.58 42.09
N THR A 262 57.50 28.87 42.32
CA THR A 262 56.56 29.65 41.48
C THR A 262 57.08 29.79 40.06
N LYS A 263 58.39 29.98 39.88
CA LYS A 263 59.02 30.01 38.56
C LYS A 263 58.91 28.65 37.87
N THR A 264 59.17 27.55 38.57
CA THR A 264 59.00 26.20 38.02
C THR A 264 57.55 25.91 37.62
N LEU A 265 56.57 26.37 38.42
CA LEU A 265 55.16 26.26 38.07
C LEU A 265 54.85 27.03 36.79
N LEU A 266 55.10 28.34 36.74
CA LEU A 266 54.70 29.22 35.64
C LEU A 266 55.53 29.04 34.35
N CYS A 267 56.83 28.74 34.47
CA CYS A 267 57.74 28.66 33.33
C CYS A 267 58.04 27.24 32.84
N THR A 268 57.63 26.21 33.57
CA THR A 268 57.94 24.82 33.19
C THR A 268 56.71 23.93 33.27
N THR A 269 56.01 23.93 34.40
CA THR A 269 54.86 23.03 34.60
C THR A 269 53.68 23.44 33.72
N LEU A 270 53.21 24.70 33.81
CA LEU A 270 52.08 25.16 33.00
C LEU A 270 52.38 25.09 31.48
N PRO A 271 53.53 25.57 30.96
CA PRO A 271 53.83 25.44 29.53
C PRO A 271 53.96 24.00 29.03
N SER A 272 54.20 23.02 29.92
CA SER A 272 54.29 21.61 29.52
C SER A 272 52.95 21.00 29.10
N TYR A 273 51.82 21.63 29.44
CA TYR A 273 50.49 21.21 28.98
C TYR A 273 50.17 21.67 27.56
N ARG A 274 50.92 22.62 27.00
CA ARG A 274 50.65 23.17 25.67
C ARG A 274 50.57 22.11 24.57
N PRO A 275 51.51 21.15 24.44
CA PRO A 275 51.43 20.14 23.40
C PRO A 275 50.10 19.36 23.46
N SER A 276 49.63 19.00 24.65
CA SER A 276 48.34 18.32 24.82
C SER A 276 47.15 19.18 24.40
N VAL A 277 47.18 20.49 24.66
CA VAL A 277 46.14 21.43 24.21
C VAL A 277 46.19 21.62 22.69
N ASP A 278 47.37 21.74 22.10
CA ASP A 278 47.56 21.89 20.65
C ASP A 278 47.15 20.60 19.89
N ASP A 279 47.46 19.42 20.45
CA ASP A 279 47.05 18.12 19.91
C ASP A 279 45.53 17.96 19.96
N ALA A 280 44.89 18.35 21.07
CA ALA A 280 43.45 18.33 21.21
C ALA A 280 42.74 19.31 20.25
N LEU A 281 43.29 20.52 20.09
CA LEU A 281 42.78 21.50 19.13
C LEU A 281 42.85 20.95 17.70
N THR A 282 43.95 20.28 17.35
CA THR A 282 44.10 19.64 16.05
C THR A 282 43.05 18.54 15.87
N ALA A 283 42.89 17.66 16.86
CA ALA A 283 41.90 16.59 16.81
C ALA A 283 40.46 17.12 16.66
N VAL A 284 40.09 18.17 17.41
CA VAL A 284 38.78 18.83 17.32
C VAL A 284 38.56 19.44 15.93
N ASN A 285 39.56 20.12 15.38
CA ASN A 285 39.49 20.72 14.04
C ASN A 285 39.39 19.67 12.92
N ASP A 286 39.99 18.49 13.11
CA ASP A 286 39.91 17.37 12.16
C ASP A 286 38.55 16.65 12.24
N LEU A 287 37.92 16.63 13.43
CA LEU A 287 36.62 16.00 13.66
C LEU A 287 35.43 16.83 13.16
N LEU A 288 35.50 18.16 13.30
CA LEU A 288 34.38 19.06 13.00
C LEU A 288 33.84 18.91 11.56
N PRO A 289 34.68 18.84 10.50
CA PRO A 289 34.20 18.62 9.14
C PRO A 289 33.45 17.30 8.95
N SER A 290 33.87 16.22 9.64
CA SER A 290 33.23 14.91 9.57
C SER A 290 31.84 14.95 10.23
N ILE A 291 31.70 15.63 11.36
CA ILE A 291 30.41 15.81 12.04
C ILE A 291 29.48 16.67 11.18
N ASP A 292 29.98 17.79 10.65
CA ASP A 292 29.18 18.70 9.81
C ASP A 292 28.71 18.03 8.52
N SER A 293 29.57 17.21 7.90
CA SER A 293 29.21 16.41 6.73
C SER A 293 28.10 15.40 7.06
N ALA A 294 28.22 14.67 8.18
CA ALA A 294 27.19 13.74 8.62
C ALA A 294 25.85 14.45 8.92
N VAL A 295 25.89 15.60 9.60
CA VAL A 295 24.72 16.44 9.86
C VAL A 295 24.07 16.91 8.56
N GLY A 296 24.86 17.35 7.57
CA GLY A 296 24.36 17.76 6.26
C GLY A 296 23.65 16.62 5.52
N SER A 297 24.22 15.42 5.53
CA SER A 297 23.61 14.24 4.93
C SER A 297 22.32 13.83 5.65
N LEU A 298 22.29 13.86 6.98
CA LEU A 298 21.08 13.59 7.77
C LEU A 298 19.97 14.63 7.54
N ASP A 299 20.32 15.91 7.38
CA ASP A 299 19.37 16.98 7.07
C ASP A 299 18.71 16.78 5.70
N SER A 300 19.49 16.34 4.71
CA SER A 300 18.99 15.95 3.38
C SER A 300 18.04 14.74 3.45
N VAL A 301 18.40 13.70 4.21
CA VAL A 301 17.56 12.52 4.44
C VAL A 301 16.26 12.90 5.15
N SER A 302 16.34 13.70 6.21
CA SER A 302 15.17 14.20 6.94
C SER A 302 14.24 14.99 6.01
N THR A 303 14.78 15.87 5.18
CA THR A 303 14.00 16.65 4.21
C THR A 303 13.31 15.76 3.16
N SER A 304 14.03 14.77 2.62
CA SER A 304 13.47 13.80 1.67
C SER A 304 12.35 12.97 2.29
N LEU A 305 12.55 12.49 3.52
CA LEU A 305 11.56 11.72 4.26
C LEU A 305 10.31 12.55 4.57
N ALA A 306 10.48 13.82 4.95
CA ALA A 306 9.37 14.74 5.17
C ALA A 306 8.53 14.94 3.89
N ASP A 307 9.16 15.02 2.72
CA ASP A 307 8.44 15.09 1.44
C ASP A 307 7.71 13.78 1.12
N GLN A 308 8.33 12.62 1.35
CA GLN A 308 7.67 11.31 1.18
C GLN A 308 6.45 11.15 2.09
N ILE A 309 6.56 11.54 3.37
CA ILE A 309 5.43 11.56 4.31
C ILE A 309 4.30 12.44 3.80
N ARG A 310 4.64 13.61 3.28
CA ARG A 310 3.66 14.52 2.68
C ARG A 310 2.97 13.88 1.47
N GLN A 311 3.72 13.25 0.57
CA GLN A 311 3.16 12.57 -0.60
C GLN A 311 2.21 11.44 -0.21
N VAL A 312 2.61 10.60 0.76
CA VAL A 312 1.75 9.52 1.29
C VAL A 312 0.46 10.06 1.90
N ARG A 313 0.53 11.15 2.68
CA ARG A 313 -0.65 11.79 3.28
C ARG A 313 -1.58 12.41 2.24
N VAL A 314 -1.03 13.00 1.17
CA VAL A 314 -1.83 13.53 0.06
C VAL A 314 -2.52 12.39 -0.68
N GLY A 315 -1.79 11.31 -1.00
CA GLY A 315 -2.38 10.11 -1.62
C GLY A 315 -3.48 9.49 -0.75
N HIS A 316 -3.26 9.42 0.57
CA HIS A 316 -4.27 8.94 1.51
C HIS A 316 -5.53 9.83 1.53
N LEU A 317 -5.37 11.15 1.46
CA LEU A 317 -6.51 12.07 1.38
C LEU A 317 -7.31 11.88 0.09
N GLU A 318 -6.63 11.76 -1.05
CA GLU A 318 -7.28 11.49 -2.34
C GLU A 318 -8.01 10.15 -2.32
N TYR A 319 -7.41 9.15 -1.67
CA TYR A 319 -8.03 7.86 -1.43
C TYR A 319 -9.31 7.97 -0.59
N ILE A 320 -9.28 8.65 0.56
CA ILE A 320 -10.47 8.84 1.43
C ILE A 320 -11.60 9.56 0.67
N LYS A 321 -11.27 10.57 -0.17
CA LYS A 321 -12.26 11.25 -1.01
C LYS A 321 -12.88 10.30 -2.02
N ALA A 322 -12.07 9.50 -2.72
CA ALA A 322 -12.56 8.49 -3.65
C ALA A 322 -13.43 7.44 -2.94
N GLN A 323 -13.04 7.02 -1.73
CA GLN A 323 -13.82 6.13 -0.88
C GLN A 323 -15.17 6.76 -0.50
N ARG A 324 -15.21 8.05 -0.16
CA ARG A 324 -16.46 8.78 0.13
C ARG A 324 -17.35 8.90 -1.09
N ASP A 325 -16.80 9.22 -2.25
CA ASP A 325 -17.55 9.29 -3.50
C ASP A 325 -18.16 7.92 -3.85
N PHE A 326 -17.40 6.84 -3.66
CA PHE A 326 -17.91 5.49 -3.77
C PHE A 326 -19.03 5.22 -2.74
N TRP A 327 -18.84 5.60 -1.48
CA TRP A 327 -19.81 5.33 -0.41
C TRP A 327 -21.14 6.03 -0.61
N THR A 328 -21.08 7.31 -0.98
CA THR A 328 -22.26 8.12 -1.28
C THR A 328 -23.00 7.57 -2.51
N GLY A 329 -22.27 7.18 -3.56
CA GLY A 329 -22.82 6.47 -4.71
C GLY A 329 -23.45 5.13 -4.34
N ALA A 330 -22.80 4.36 -3.46
CA ALA A 330 -23.25 3.03 -3.05
C ALA A 330 -24.53 3.07 -2.20
N SER A 331 -24.63 4.05 -1.29
CA SER A 331 -25.78 4.27 -0.41
C SER A 331 -27.07 4.66 -1.14
N GLY A 332 -26.98 5.14 -2.38
CA GLY A 332 -28.12 5.57 -3.20
C GLY A 332 -28.94 4.46 -3.89
N GLY A 333 -28.78 3.20 -3.47
CA GLY A 333 -29.50 2.05 -4.03
C GLY A 333 -28.64 1.05 -4.80
N GLN A 334 -27.31 1.20 -4.82
CA GLN A 334 -26.43 0.21 -5.44
C GLN A 334 -26.38 -1.12 -4.69
N GLU A 335 -26.80 -1.16 -3.42
CA GLU A 335 -27.04 -2.42 -2.70
C GLU A 335 -28.06 -3.31 -3.43
N TRP A 336 -28.96 -2.69 -4.22
CA TRP A 336 -29.90 -3.38 -5.10
C TRP A 336 -29.39 -3.54 -6.53
N SER A 337 -28.24 -2.98 -6.91
CA SER A 337 -27.73 -3.09 -8.30
C SER A 337 -27.49 -4.55 -8.71
N GLY A 338 -26.94 -5.35 -7.79
CA GLY A 338 -26.83 -6.80 -7.94
C GLY A 338 -28.20 -7.45 -8.09
N ALA A 339 -29.18 -7.08 -7.26
CA ALA A 339 -30.54 -7.61 -7.32
C ALA A 339 -31.30 -7.21 -8.60
N LEU A 340 -31.09 -5.99 -9.11
CA LEU A 340 -31.70 -5.46 -10.32
C LEU A 340 -31.31 -6.24 -11.57
N LEU A 341 -30.14 -6.88 -11.59
CA LEU A 341 -29.75 -7.82 -12.65
C LEU A 341 -30.67 -9.05 -12.71
N PHE A 342 -31.24 -9.47 -11.57
CA PHE A 342 -32.06 -10.68 -11.46
C PHE A 342 -33.58 -10.40 -11.48
N ILE A 343 -34.04 -9.21 -11.08
CA ILE A 343 -35.47 -8.86 -10.99
C ILE A 343 -36.25 -9.04 -12.31
N PRO A 344 -35.76 -8.57 -13.48
CA PRO A 344 -36.46 -8.80 -14.75
C PRO A 344 -36.65 -10.29 -15.05
N HIS A 345 -35.65 -11.10 -14.71
CA HIS A 345 -35.67 -12.55 -14.91
C HIS A 345 -36.68 -13.24 -13.99
N LEU A 346 -36.81 -12.79 -12.75
CA LEU A 346 -37.81 -13.28 -11.80
C LEU A 346 -39.24 -12.97 -12.27
N LEU A 347 -39.49 -11.76 -12.80
CA LEU A 347 -40.80 -11.38 -13.31
C LEU A 347 -41.21 -12.25 -14.52
N VAL A 348 -40.28 -12.50 -15.43
CA VAL A 348 -40.53 -13.38 -16.58
C VAL A 348 -40.70 -14.85 -16.15
N LEU A 349 -39.95 -15.31 -15.14
CA LEU A 349 -40.06 -16.65 -14.57
C LEU A 349 -41.44 -16.92 -14.01
N THR A 350 -41.90 -16.00 -13.18
CA THR A 350 -43.18 -16.11 -12.48
C THR A 350 -44.34 -16.07 -13.46
N LEU A 351 -44.27 -15.22 -14.49
CA LEU A 351 -45.24 -15.22 -15.61
C LEU A 351 -45.25 -16.55 -16.37
N GLY A 352 -44.08 -17.09 -16.70
CA GLY A 352 -43.94 -18.38 -17.40
C GLY A 352 -44.48 -19.55 -16.58
N LEU A 353 -44.10 -19.62 -15.29
CA LEU A 353 -44.55 -20.65 -14.34
C LEU A 353 -46.05 -20.57 -14.07
N ALA A 354 -46.60 -19.37 -13.91
CA ALA A 354 -48.04 -19.17 -13.77
C ALA A 354 -48.80 -19.65 -15.02
N GLY A 355 -48.25 -19.37 -16.21
CA GLY A 355 -48.78 -19.89 -17.47
C GLY A 355 -48.81 -21.41 -17.53
N VAL A 356 -47.70 -22.06 -17.14
CA VAL A 356 -47.59 -23.53 -17.06
C VAL A 356 -48.60 -24.13 -16.07
N LEU A 357 -48.71 -23.55 -14.86
CA LEU A 357 -49.66 -24.02 -13.84
C LEU A 357 -51.11 -23.91 -14.31
N CYS A 358 -51.46 -22.84 -15.04
CA CYS A 358 -52.78 -22.69 -15.65
C CYS A 358 -53.08 -23.76 -16.71
N MET A 359 -52.08 -24.16 -17.51
CA MET A 359 -52.23 -25.23 -18.51
C MET A 359 -52.29 -26.64 -17.90
N LEU A 360 -51.67 -26.85 -16.74
CA LEU A 360 -51.70 -28.13 -16.01
C LEU A 360 -53.02 -28.37 -15.27
N ARG A 361 -53.83 -27.33 -15.04
CA ARG A 361 -55.12 -27.44 -14.36
C ARG A 361 -56.15 -28.08 -15.30
N ARG A 362 -56.85 -29.12 -14.85
CA ARG A 362 -57.92 -29.76 -15.65
C ARG A 362 -58.95 -28.71 -16.06
N PRO A 363 -59.38 -28.67 -17.34
CA PRO A 363 -60.45 -27.78 -17.75
C PRO A 363 -61.70 -28.14 -16.94
N ALA A 364 -62.18 -27.22 -16.11
CA ALA A 364 -63.55 -27.27 -15.65
C ALA A 364 -64.42 -26.93 -16.87
N ASP A 365 -65.45 -27.73 -17.15
CA ASP A 365 -66.22 -27.79 -18.40
C ASP A 365 -66.88 -26.48 -18.90
N LYS A 366 -66.59 -25.31 -18.28
CA LYS A 366 -67.22 -24.02 -18.60
C LYS A 366 -66.27 -22.82 -18.73
N CYS A 367 -64.95 -22.97 -18.61
CA CYS A 367 -64.03 -21.81 -18.75
C CYS A 367 -62.87 -22.10 -19.72
N CYS A 368 -63.09 -21.89 -21.02
CA CYS A 368 -62.03 -21.82 -22.05
C CYS A 368 -61.00 -20.71 -21.80
N THR A 369 -61.24 -19.79 -20.85
CA THR A 369 -60.41 -18.63 -20.56
C THR A 369 -59.13 -18.95 -19.81
N VAL A 370 -59.12 -19.95 -18.91
CA VAL A 370 -57.95 -20.26 -18.06
C VAL A 370 -56.81 -20.88 -18.87
N ASN A 371 -57.12 -21.79 -19.80
CA ASN A 371 -56.11 -22.41 -20.65
C ASN A 371 -55.55 -21.40 -21.69
N ALA A 372 -56.41 -20.55 -22.26
CA ALA A 372 -55.99 -19.51 -23.20
C ALA A 372 -55.05 -18.46 -22.55
N VAL A 373 -55.36 -18.01 -21.33
CA VAL A 373 -54.47 -17.14 -20.56
C VAL A 373 -53.16 -17.86 -20.20
N GLY A 374 -53.22 -19.15 -19.87
CA GLY A 374 -52.04 -19.98 -19.62
C GLY A 374 -51.10 -20.08 -20.83
N VAL A 375 -51.65 -20.30 -22.03
CA VAL A 375 -50.89 -20.34 -23.29
C VAL A 375 -50.28 -18.97 -23.62
N GLN A 376 -51.01 -17.87 -23.42
CA GLN A 376 -50.48 -16.53 -23.67
C GLN A 376 -49.39 -16.15 -22.66
N ALA A 377 -49.61 -16.37 -21.36
CA ALA A 377 -48.64 -16.05 -20.31
C ALA A 377 -47.36 -16.89 -20.44
N SER A 378 -47.50 -18.20 -20.72
CA SER A 378 -46.34 -19.05 -21.03
C SER A 378 -45.67 -18.65 -22.34
N GLY A 379 -46.43 -18.17 -23.32
CA GLY A 379 -45.97 -17.67 -24.61
C GLY A 379 -45.07 -16.45 -24.46
N THR A 380 -45.57 -15.45 -23.75
CA THR A 380 -44.81 -14.26 -23.39
C THR A 380 -43.58 -14.62 -22.56
N GLY A 381 -43.72 -15.57 -21.63
CA GLY A 381 -42.64 -16.06 -20.78
C GLY A 381 -41.48 -16.66 -21.57
N TRP A 382 -41.73 -17.63 -22.46
CA TRP A 382 -40.65 -18.26 -23.21
C TRP A 382 -40.03 -17.32 -24.26
N VAL A 383 -40.82 -16.43 -24.89
CA VAL A 383 -40.28 -15.41 -25.81
C VAL A 383 -39.37 -14.44 -25.06
N ALA A 384 -39.79 -13.94 -23.90
CA ALA A 384 -38.94 -13.09 -23.08
C ALA A 384 -37.67 -13.84 -22.62
N TYR A 385 -37.77 -15.12 -22.24
CA TYR A 385 -36.60 -15.93 -21.90
C TYR A 385 -35.63 -16.15 -23.05
N THR A 386 -36.11 -16.33 -24.28
CA THR A 386 -35.22 -16.42 -25.44
C THR A 386 -34.43 -15.14 -25.70
N LEU A 387 -34.94 -13.99 -25.27
CA LEU A 387 -34.25 -12.70 -25.35
C LEU A 387 -33.30 -12.49 -24.16
N PHE A 388 -33.69 -12.90 -22.97
CA PHE A 388 -32.92 -12.68 -21.73
C PHE A 388 -31.85 -13.76 -21.47
N ALA A 389 -32.02 -15.00 -21.92
CA ALA A 389 -31.04 -16.06 -21.68
C ALA A 389 -29.64 -15.74 -22.26
N PRO A 390 -29.49 -15.20 -23.49
CA PRO A 390 -28.19 -14.73 -23.97
C PRO A 390 -27.57 -13.64 -23.09
N LEU A 391 -28.39 -12.74 -22.56
CA LEU A 391 -27.93 -11.68 -21.65
C LEU A 391 -27.37 -12.27 -20.34
N LEU A 392 -28.03 -13.28 -19.76
CA LEU A 392 -27.53 -13.98 -18.57
C LEU A 392 -26.15 -14.60 -18.80
N PHE A 393 -25.95 -15.25 -19.94
CA PHE A 393 -24.65 -15.83 -20.30
C PHE A 393 -23.57 -14.77 -20.56
N MET A 394 -23.94 -13.66 -21.21
CA MET A 394 -23.01 -12.57 -21.49
C MET A 394 -22.56 -11.86 -20.22
N VAL A 395 -23.51 -11.47 -19.36
CA VAL A 395 -23.21 -10.83 -18.08
C VAL A 395 -22.47 -11.80 -17.16
N GLY A 396 -22.89 -13.08 -17.10
CA GLY A 396 -22.18 -14.11 -16.35
C GLY A 396 -20.74 -14.30 -16.84
N GLY A 397 -20.51 -14.34 -18.15
CA GLY A 397 -19.16 -14.42 -18.74
C GLY A 397 -18.29 -13.22 -18.39
N VAL A 398 -18.83 -11.99 -18.45
CA VAL A 398 -18.11 -10.78 -18.03
C VAL A 398 -17.79 -10.81 -16.53
N CYS A 399 -18.73 -11.24 -15.69
CA CYS A 399 -18.48 -11.36 -14.24
C CYS A 399 -17.40 -12.42 -13.94
N ILE A 400 -17.37 -13.55 -14.66
CA ILE A 400 -16.29 -14.54 -14.55
C ILE A 400 -14.95 -13.90 -14.92
N LEU A 401 -14.89 -13.17 -16.03
CA LEU A 401 -13.67 -12.50 -16.48
C LEU A 401 -13.17 -11.49 -15.43
N VAL A 402 -14.04 -10.61 -14.92
CA VAL A 402 -13.68 -9.64 -13.88
C VAL A 402 -13.18 -10.35 -12.62
N THR A 403 -13.86 -11.42 -12.20
CA THR A 403 -13.47 -12.20 -11.01
C THR A 403 -12.07 -12.81 -11.16
N LEU A 404 -11.77 -13.40 -12.32
CA LEU A 404 -10.46 -13.99 -12.62
C LEU A 404 -9.38 -12.92 -12.67
N LEU A 405 -9.63 -11.80 -13.36
CA LEU A 405 -8.70 -10.67 -13.45
C LEU A 405 -8.40 -10.07 -12.07
N SER A 406 -9.43 -9.87 -11.24
CA SER A 406 -9.24 -9.38 -9.87
C SER A 406 -8.38 -10.35 -9.04
N SER A 407 -8.64 -11.65 -9.14
CA SER A 407 -7.84 -12.68 -8.45
C SER A 407 -6.38 -12.66 -8.88
N ASP A 408 -6.14 -12.58 -10.19
CA ASP A 408 -4.79 -12.56 -10.74
C ASP A 408 -4.04 -11.28 -10.35
N VAL A 409 -4.69 -10.12 -10.43
CA VAL A 409 -4.12 -8.83 -9.97
C VAL A 409 -3.79 -8.89 -8.47
N GLY A 410 -4.68 -9.44 -7.65
CA GLY A 410 -4.40 -9.61 -6.21
C GLY A 410 -3.19 -10.48 -5.95
N TYR A 411 -3.09 -11.60 -6.66
CA TYR A 411 -1.91 -12.46 -6.57
C TYR A 411 -0.63 -11.70 -6.96
N LEU A 412 -0.63 -10.94 -8.05
CA LEU A 412 0.54 -10.14 -8.45
C LEU A 412 0.94 -9.12 -7.39
N ILE A 413 -0.02 -8.39 -6.81
CA ILE A 413 0.24 -7.35 -5.80
C ILE A 413 0.92 -7.97 -4.56
N VAL A 414 0.56 -9.20 -4.19
CA VAL A 414 1.17 -9.89 -3.05
C VAL A 414 2.48 -10.58 -3.40
N GLU A 415 2.61 -11.12 -4.62
CA GLU A 415 3.74 -11.96 -5.00
C GLU A 415 4.93 -11.15 -5.52
N VAL A 416 4.70 -10.06 -6.26
CA VAL A 416 5.77 -9.20 -6.80
C VAL A 416 6.69 -8.67 -5.68
N PRO A 417 6.18 -8.16 -4.54
CA PRO A 417 7.04 -7.68 -3.46
C PRO A 417 7.87 -8.77 -2.77
N LYS A 418 7.44 -10.05 -2.78
CA LYS A 418 8.19 -11.14 -2.12
C LYS A 418 9.46 -11.53 -2.86
N SER A 419 9.49 -11.34 -4.18
CA SER A 419 10.60 -11.76 -5.03
C SER A 419 10.79 -10.80 -6.22
N PRO A 420 11.02 -9.50 -5.97
CA PRO A 420 10.96 -8.46 -6.99
C PRO A 420 11.97 -8.67 -8.12
N TYR A 421 13.16 -9.21 -7.83
CA TYR A 421 14.15 -9.53 -8.86
C TYR A 421 13.69 -10.60 -9.84
N SER A 422 12.96 -11.60 -9.35
CA SER A 422 12.46 -12.69 -10.19
C SER A 422 11.27 -12.24 -11.06
N THR A 423 10.46 -11.29 -10.56
CA THR A 423 9.21 -10.86 -11.20
C THR A 423 9.35 -9.59 -12.04
N LEU A 424 10.13 -8.61 -11.60
CA LEU A 424 10.33 -7.33 -12.29
C LEU A 424 11.60 -7.30 -13.13
N GLY A 425 12.55 -8.20 -12.85
CA GLY A 425 13.84 -8.27 -13.54
C GLY A 425 14.92 -7.41 -12.87
N SER A 426 16.18 -7.80 -13.07
CA SER A 426 17.33 -7.12 -12.45
C SER A 426 17.55 -5.71 -13.00
N SER A 427 17.20 -5.45 -14.26
CA SER A 427 17.29 -4.12 -14.88
C SER A 427 16.38 -3.10 -14.19
N PHE A 428 15.13 -3.48 -13.90
CA PHE A 428 14.17 -2.63 -13.19
C PHE A 428 14.69 -2.24 -11.81
N CYS A 429 15.16 -3.24 -11.06
CA CYS A 429 15.71 -3.07 -9.72
C CYS A 429 17.01 -2.25 -9.71
N ALA A 430 17.78 -2.29 -10.80
CA ALA A 430 18.97 -1.45 -10.97
C ALA A 430 18.62 0.00 -11.36
N GLN A 431 17.48 0.23 -12.01
CA GLN A 431 17.00 1.59 -12.34
C GLN A 431 16.33 2.28 -11.15
N HIS A 432 15.75 1.51 -10.23
CA HIS A 432 15.07 2.02 -9.05
C HIS A 432 15.96 1.92 -7.82
N THR A 433 16.98 2.77 -7.81
CA THR A 433 17.87 2.95 -6.66
C THR A 433 17.70 4.34 -6.06
N LEU A 434 17.76 4.44 -4.73
CA LEU A 434 17.90 5.73 -4.05
C LEU A 434 19.37 5.99 -3.80
N ASN A 435 19.86 7.15 -4.23
CA ASN A 435 21.17 7.64 -3.85
C ASN A 435 21.00 8.47 -2.57
N VAL A 436 21.67 8.06 -1.50
CA VAL A 436 21.71 8.80 -0.24
C VAL A 436 23.17 9.20 -0.02
N GLY A 437 23.47 10.49 -0.19
CA GLY A 437 24.84 11.01 -0.08
C GLY A 437 25.77 10.45 -1.16
N ASP A 438 27.04 10.26 -0.79
CA ASP A 438 28.09 9.71 -1.66
C ASP A 438 28.23 8.18 -1.55
N GLY A 439 27.33 7.52 -0.82
CA GLY A 439 27.33 6.07 -0.59
C GLY A 439 26.82 5.22 -1.76
N GLU A 440 26.79 3.89 -1.57
CA GLU A 440 26.27 2.99 -2.60
C GLU A 440 24.75 3.19 -2.81
N PRO A 441 24.27 3.14 -4.07
CA PRO A 441 22.85 3.25 -4.38
C PRO A 441 22.03 2.15 -3.69
N ILE A 442 21.00 2.54 -2.94
CA ILE A 442 20.09 1.62 -2.26
C ILE A 442 19.09 1.04 -3.27
N SER A 443 19.12 -0.27 -3.51
CA SER A 443 18.11 -0.89 -4.36
C SER A 443 16.72 -0.96 -3.69
N MET A 444 15.74 -0.35 -4.37
CA MET A 444 14.29 -0.57 -4.23
C MET A 444 13.92 -1.99 -3.82
N CYS A 445 14.38 -2.90 -4.67
CA CYS A 445 13.99 -4.29 -4.61
C CYS A 445 14.54 -5.00 -3.38
N ASN A 446 15.78 -4.72 -2.94
CA ASN A 446 16.33 -5.32 -1.72
C ASN A 446 15.55 -4.91 -0.47
N VAL A 447 15.16 -3.63 -0.37
CA VAL A 447 14.36 -3.14 0.74
C VAL A 447 12.99 -3.82 0.76
N ILE A 448 12.31 -3.84 -0.40
CA ILE A 448 10.99 -4.47 -0.53
C ILE A 448 11.07 -5.97 -0.23
N GLU A 449 12.02 -6.69 -0.82
CA GLU A 449 12.20 -8.14 -0.59
C GLU A 449 12.44 -8.45 0.89
N GLY A 450 13.27 -7.65 1.58
CA GLY A 450 13.49 -7.80 3.03
C GLY A 450 12.23 -7.59 3.86
N CYS A 451 11.42 -6.58 3.53
CA CYS A 451 10.17 -6.29 4.23
C CYS A 451 9.06 -7.32 3.97
N PHE A 452 9.08 -7.96 2.80
CA PHE A 452 8.07 -8.93 2.36
C PHE A 452 8.50 -10.40 2.50
N ALA A 453 9.72 -10.66 2.97
CA ALA A 453 10.19 -12.01 3.31
C ALA A 453 9.31 -12.70 4.37
N ASP A 454 9.33 -14.04 4.42
CA ASP A 454 8.59 -14.84 5.42
C ASP A 454 8.96 -14.51 6.86
N ARG A 455 10.18 -14.05 7.06
CA ARG A 455 10.61 -13.37 8.28
C ARG A 455 11.05 -11.97 7.86
N PRO A 456 10.24 -10.94 8.12
CA PRO A 456 10.59 -9.58 7.73
C PRO A 456 11.91 -9.18 8.36
N VAL A 457 12.81 -8.68 7.52
CA VAL A 457 14.08 -8.10 7.96
C VAL A 457 13.88 -6.59 8.09
N SER A 458 14.56 -5.97 9.05
CA SER A 458 14.53 -4.51 9.19
C SER A 458 15.11 -3.85 7.93
N MET A 459 14.54 -2.73 7.48
CA MET A 459 15.12 -1.96 6.38
C MET A 459 16.54 -1.49 6.73
N TRP A 460 16.86 -1.37 8.02
CA TRP A 460 18.18 -0.97 8.50
C TRP A 460 19.30 -1.85 7.96
N THR A 461 19.11 -3.17 7.82
CA THR A 461 20.16 -4.05 7.29
C THR A 461 20.57 -3.72 5.87
N THR A 462 19.64 -3.16 5.09
CA THR A 462 19.87 -2.74 3.70
C THR A 462 20.34 -1.28 3.62
N LEU A 463 19.90 -0.42 4.55
CA LEU A 463 20.24 1.00 4.58
C LEU A 463 21.62 1.26 5.23
N LYS A 464 21.99 0.50 6.26
CA LYS A 464 23.24 0.70 7.02
C LYS A 464 24.50 0.79 6.14
N PRO A 465 24.72 -0.08 5.13
CA PRO A 465 25.93 -0.02 4.31
C PRO A 465 26.01 1.20 3.38
N THR A 466 24.89 1.90 3.19
CA THR A 466 24.77 2.99 2.22
C THR A 466 24.98 4.37 2.81
N PHE A 467 24.97 4.49 4.14
CA PHE A 467 25.43 5.73 4.78
C PHE A 467 26.95 5.79 4.68
N ASP A 468 27.44 6.83 4.02
CA ASP A 468 28.86 7.17 3.85
C ASP A 468 29.54 7.59 5.17
N PHE A 469 28.74 7.96 6.17
CA PHE A 469 29.18 8.22 7.54
C PHE A 469 28.72 7.11 8.49
N ASN A 470 29.64 6.66 9.34
CA ASN A 470 29.34 5.79 10.45
C ASN A 470 29.27 6.64 11.73
N LEU A 471 28.06 7.01 12.17
CA LEU A 471 27.87 7.82 13.37
C LEU A 471 28.51 7.19 14.61
N THR A 472 28.55 5.86 14.70
CA THR A 472 29.24 5.12 15.75
C THR A 472 30.75 5.34 15.67
N ALA A 473 31.33 5.27 14.47
CA ALA A 473 32.77 5.54 14.29
C ALA A 473 33.11 7.00 14.61
N ILE A 474 32.30 7.97 14.16
CA ILE A 474 32.51 9.39 14.49
C ILE A 474 32.41 9.61 16.01
N ALA A 475 31.44 9.00 16.67
CA ALA A 475 31.29 9.04 18.12
C ALA A 475 32.49 8.41 18.86
N GLU A 476 32.99 7.27 18.36
CA GLU A 476 34.20 6.62 18.87
C GLU A 476 35.45 7.47 18.64
N ASP A 477 35.60 8.08 17.46
CA ASP A 477 36.72 8.97 17.13
C ASP A 477 36.72 10.22 18.04
N VAL A 478 35.55 10.80 18.33
CA VAL A 478 35.42 11.90 19.31
C VAL A 478 35.86 11.43 20.70
N ARG A 479 35.40 10.26 21.15
CA ARG A 479 35.77 9.71 22.47
C ARG A 479 37.26 9.41 22.55
N ASP A 480 37.84 8.82 21.51
CA ASP A 480 39.25 8.49 21.42
C ASP A 480 40.12 9.75 21.33
N ALA A 481 39.66 10.80 20.64
CA ALA A 481 40.31 12.12 20.65
C ALA A 481 40.35 12.73 22.05
N ILE A 482 39.23 12.69 22.80
CA ILE A 482 39.15 13.16 24.20
C ILE A 482 40.08 12.34 25.11
N ARG A 483 40.15 11.02 24.90
CA ARG A 483 41.06 10.14 25.66
C ARG A 483 42.53 10.40 25.34
N ALA A 484 42.89 10.50 24.06
CA ALA A 484 44.26 10.70 23.60
C ALA A 484 44.84 12.05 24.07
N SER A 485 43.98 13.05 24.21
CA SER A 485 44.34 14.37 24.73
C SER A 485 44.39 14.45 26.26
N GLY A 486 44.04 13.39 26.96
CA GLY A 486 44.08 13.32 28.44
C GLY A 486 42.96 14.09 29.13
N PHE A 487 41.87 14.41 28.42
CA PHE A 487 40.71 15.13 28.94
C PHE A 487 39.63 14.22 29.57
N GLU A 488 39.79 12.89 29.50
CA GLU A 488 38.79 11.90 29.97
C GLU A 488 38.48 12.02 31.47
N ASP A 489 39.48 12.31 32.31
CA ASP A 489 39.32 12.53 33.76
C ASP A 489 39.16 14.03 34.13
N GLY A 490 38.86 14.86 33.13
CA GLY A 490 38.92 16.32 33.20
C GLY A 490 40.23 16.86 32.61
N PRO A 491 40.31 18.17 32.40
CA PRO A 491 41.46 18.74 31.72
C PRO A 491 42.73 18.61 32.56
N PRO A 492 43.88 18.20 31.95
CA PRO A 492 45.16 18.10 32.65
C PRO A 492 45.61 19.46 33.19
N PHE A 493 45.04 20.53 32.64
CA PHE A 493 45.17 21.91 33.07
C PHE A 493 43.78 22.47 33.39
N ASN A 494 43.54 22.89 34.63
CA ASN A 494 42.28 23.53 35.01
C ASN A 494 42.50 24.98 35.47
N ALA A 495 41.41 25.76 35.52
CA ALA A 495 41.42 27.12 36.06
C ALA A 495 41.98 27.22 37.49
N THR A 496 42.01 26.12 38.25
CA THR A 496 42.59 26.05 39.59
C THR A 496 44.11 26.16 39.57
N GLU A 497 44.80 25.54 38.60
CA GLU A 497 46.26 25.63 38.46
C GLU A 497 46.71 27.05 38.06
N LEU A 498 45.99 27.70 37.15
CA LEU A 498 46.20 29.12 36.84
C LEU A 498 46.04 29.99 38.09
N ARG A 499 44.93 29.81 38.82
CA ARG A 499 44.67 30.54 40.07
C ARG A 499 45.71 30.24 41.14
N LEU A 500 46.31 29.04 41.15
CA LEU A 500 47.42 28.70 42.05
C LEU A 500 48.66 29.52 41.69
N GLY A 501 49.05 29.56 40.42
CA GLY A 501 50.17 30.39 39.96
C GLY A 501 49.99 31.87 40.30
N ALA A 502 48.79 32.41 40.08
CA ALA A 502 48.47 33.79 40.45
C ALA A 502 48.53 34.02 41.96
N ARG A 503 48.00 33.08 42.75
CA ARG A 503 48.00 33.13 44.21
C ARG A 503 49.42 33.08 44.78
N ASP A 504 50.28 32.22 44.23
CA ASP A 504 51.66 32.06 44.69
C ASP A 504 52.50 33.30 44.37
N ALA A 505 52.34 33.87 43.17
CA ALA A 505 52.94 35.16 42.83
C ALA A 505 52.48 36.28 43.79
N ARG A 506 51.18 36.35 44.11
CA ARG A 506 50.65 37.36 45.05
C ARG A 506 51.11 37.13 46.49
N ARG A 507 51.26 35.86 46.90
CA ARG A 507 51.81 35.50 48.21
C ARG A 507 53.27 35.93 48.34
N LEU A 508 54.06 35.79 47.27
CA LEU A 508 55.45 36.27 47.25
C LEU A 508 55.54 37.79 47.44
N VAL A 509 54.63 38.57 46.82
CA VAL A 509 54.55 40.03 47.07
C VAL A 509 54.32 40.33 48.54
N ASN A 510 53.38 39.62 49.18
CA ASN A 510 53.06 39.82 50.59
C ASN A 510 54.23 39.41 51.51
N ASN A 511 54.99 38.37 51.15
CA ASN A 511 56.18 37.95 51.92
C ASN A 511 57.32 38.98 51.86
N LEU A 512 57.36 39.80 50.82
CA LEU A 512 58.31 40.90 50.68
C LEU A 512 57.84 42.17 51.38
N ASP A 513 56.64 42.18 51.96
CA ASP A 513 56.14 43.35 52.65
C ASP A 513 56.98 43.64 53.91
N GLY A 514 57.43 44.88 54.04
CA GLY A 514 58.39 45.28 55.08
C GLY A 514 59.85 44.82 54.87
N VAL A 515 60.17 44.01 53.85
CA VAL A 515 61.56 43.69 53.47
C VAL A 515 62.18 44.90 52.75
N ASN A 516 63.31 45.39 53.24
CA ASN A 516 64.06 46.49 52.64
C ASN A 516 65.56 46.30 52.90
N ALA A 517 66.40 47.20 52.43
CA ALA A 517 67.85 47.13 52.63
C ALA A 517 68.25 47.01 54.13
N SER A 518 67.50 47.64 55.05
CA SER A 518 67.77 47.54 56.49
C SER A 518 67.47 46.15 57.07
N THR A 519 66.59 45.36 56.44
CA THR A 519 66.36 43.95 56.78
C THR A 519 67.65 43.13 56.66
N PHE A 520 68.56 43.55 55.78
CA PHE A 520 69.87 42.93 55.58
C PHE A 520 71.00 43.65 56.34
N GLN A 521 70.67 44.46 57.36
CA GLN A 521 71.62 45.23 58.17
C GLN A 521 72.43 46.29 57.37
N ILE A 522 71.91 46.74 56.22
CA ILE A 522 72.55 47.76 55.39
C ILE A 522 71.98 49.14 55.79
N PRO A 523 72.79 50.08 56.31
CA PRO A 523 72.29 51.38 56.73
C PRO A 523 71.98 52.31 55.54
N PRO A 524 71.11 53.33 55.71
CA PRO A 524 70.76 54.28 54.65
C PRO A 524 71.94 55.06 54.05
N SER A 525 73.06 55.16 54.78
CA SER A 525 74.28 55.80 54.30
C SER A 525 75.10 54.94 53.33
N HIS A 526 74.78 53.66 53.17
CA HIS A 526 75.55 52.73 52.34
C HIS A 526 75.14 52.87 50.86
N PRO A 527 76.09 52.91 49.89
CA PRO A 527 75.79 53.12 48.47
C PRO A 527 74.83 52.10 47.84
N GLN A 528 74.75 50.88 48.40
CA GLN A 528 73.86 49.82 47.92
C GLN A 528 72.43 49.91 48.48
N HIS A 529 72.17 50.74 49.49
CA HIS A 529 70.87 50.78 50.17
C HIS A 529 69.72 51.08 49.20
N ASP A 530 69.83 52.16 48.44
CA ASP A 530 68.77 52.59 47.52
C ASP A 530 68.65 51.67 46.30
N LEU A 531 69.78 51.08 45.87
CA LEU A 531 69.79 50.11 44.77
C LEU A 531 69.08 48.80 45.15
N ILE A 532 69.29 48.31 46.38
CA ILE A 532 68.58 47.14 46.89
C ILE A 532 67.09 47.42 47.02
N ASN A 533 66.71 48.58 47.55
CA ASN A 533 65.29 48.96 47.64
C ASN A 533 64.65 49.07 46.25
N SER A 534 65.37 49.64 45.27
CA SER A 534 64.92 49.69 43.88
C SER A 534 64.73 48.29 43.28
N ASP A 535 65.67 47.36 43.51
CA ASP A 535 65.54 45.98 43.02
C ASP A 535 64.36 45.26 43.71
N LEU A 536 64.13 45.49 45.01
CA LEU A 536 62.96 44.97 45.73
C LEU A 536 61.64 45.51 45.18
N ASP A 537 61.58 46.78 44.78
CA ASP A 537 60.40 47.35 44.13
C ASP A 537 60.15 46.75 42.74
N VAL A 538 61.20 46.51 41.97
CA VAL A 538 61.11 45.80 40.68
C VAL A 538 60.59 44.38 40.88
N ILE A 539 61.04 43.67 41.92
CA ILE A 539 60.51 42.35 42.27
C ILE A 539 59.01 42.42 42.56
N ARG A 540 58.57 43.34 43.44
CA ARG A 540 57.15 43.51 43.79
C ARG A 540 56.29 43.82 42.57
N GLN A 541 56.74 44.73 41.71
CA GLN A 541 56.02 45.11 40.48
C GLN A 541 55.86 43.93 39.53
N ASN A 542 56.94 43.19 39.29
CA ASN A 542 56.89 42.02 38.40
C ASN A 542 56.02 40.89 38.96
N LEU A 543 56.10 40.59 40.26
CA LEU A 543 55.25 39.56 40.87
C LEU A 543 53.77 39.97 40.91
N THR A 544 53.48 41.27 41.10
CA THR A 544 52.11 41.80 40.99
C THR A 544 51.58 41.68 39.57
N LEU A 545 52.40 42.05 38.57
CA LEU A 545 52.07 41.88 37.16
C LEU A 545 51.79 40.40 36.82
N ALA A 546 52.62 39.47 37.29
CA ALA A 546 52.40 38.04 37.10
C ALA A 546 51.05 37.56 37.68
N ALA A 547 50.72 38.02 38.90
CA ALA A 547 49.48 37.64 39.57
C ALA A 547 48.24 38.24 38.88
N ASP A 548 48.26 39.53 38.57
CA ASP A 548 47.11 40.24 38.02
C ASP A 548 46.84 39.81 36.56
N THR A 549 47.89 39.58 35.75
CA THR A 549 47.71 39.12 34.37
C THR A 549 46.98 37.77 34.31
N ILE A 550 47.24 36.84 35.24
CA ILE A 550 46.52 35.55 35.25
C ILE A 550 45.07 35.69 35.72
N ILE A 551 44.77 36.64 36.62
CA ILE A 551 43.42 36.80 37.19
C ILE A 551 42.51 37.62 36.26
N GLU A 552 43.06 38.63 35.59
CA GLU A 552 42.30 39.61 34.82
C GLU A 552 42.13 39.23 33.34
N THR A 553 42.77 38.17 32.88
CA THR A 553 42.66 37.68 31.49
C THR A 553 41.51 36.69 31.31
N ASP A 554 41.02 36.64 30.07
CA ASP A 554 40.02 35.66 29.63
C ASP A 554 40.52 34.20 29.66
N ASP A 555 41.81 33.98 29.96
CA ASP A 555 42.46 32.67 30.02
C ASP A 555 41.79 31.73 31.04
N ILE A 556 41.34 32.25 32.19
CA ILE A 556 40.57 31.48 33.19
C ILE A 556 39.20 31.08 32.62
N THR A 557 38.56 31.97 31.87
CA THR A 557 37.28 31.71 31.21
C THR A 557 37.44 30.63 30.15
N CYS A 558 38.50 30.69 29.34
CA CYS A 558 38.79 29.70 28.32
C CYS A 558 39.05 28.30 28.93
N ALA A 559 39.84 28.22 29.99
CA ALA A 559 40.05 26.96 30.72
C ALA A 559 38.74 26.40 31.33
N THR A 560 37.86 27.27 31.82
CA THR A 560 36.56 26.87 32.39
C THR A 560 35.63 26.36 31.30
N ASN A 561 35.55 27.07 30.16
CA ASN A 561 34.71 26.68 29.03
C ASN A 561 35.10 25.29 28.49
N VAL A 562 36.40 25.01 28.30
CA VAL A 562 36.86 23.67 27.86
C VAL A 562 36.45 22.61 28.89
N SER A 563 36.61 22.87 30.19
CA SER A 563 36.23 21.94 31.26
C SER A 563 34.73 21.66 31.31
N ASP A 564 33.90 22.65 31.04
CA ASP A 564 32.44 22.53 31.11
C ASP A 564 31.86 21.84 29.85
N VAL A 565 32.52 22.02 28.70
CA VAL A 565 32.10 21.48 27.40
C VAL A 565 32.37 19.98 27.25
N ILE A 566 33.44 19.45 27.86
CA ILE A 566 33.81 18.02 27.73
C ILE A 566 32.70 17.08 28.23
N PRO A 567 32.12 17.25 29.45
CA PRO A 567 31.03 16.39 29.90
C PRO A 567 29.78 16.49 29.03
N GLU A 568 29.46 17.69 28.52
CA GLU A 568 28.33 17.90 27.62
C GLU A 568 28.54 17.17 26.29
N LEU A 569 29.75 17.24 25.72
CA LEU A 569 30.10 16.53 24.50
C LEU A 569 30.02 15.00 24.70
N LEU A 570 30.52 14.48 25.82
CA LEU A 570 30.43 13.05 26.12
C LEU A 570 28.98 12.57 26.29
N ASP A 571 28.12 13.35 26.96
CA ASP A 571 26.67 13.04 27.06
C ASP A 571 26.00 13.03 25.67
N LEU A 572 26.31 14.01 24.82
CA LEU A 572 25.78 14.06 23.46
C LEU A 572 26.24 12.86 22.63
N VAL A 573 27.52 12.48 22.73
CA VAL A 573 28.08 11.30 22.05
C VAL A 573 27.39 10.02 22.54
N ASP A 574 27.20 9.85 23.84
CA ASP A 574 26.51 8.70 24.41
C ASP A 574 25.06 8.60 23.91
N ARG A 575 24.35 9.74 23.84
CA ARG A 575 22.98 9.80 23.30
C ARG A 575 22.92 9.50 21.81
N VAL A 576 23.90 9.96 21.02
CA VAL A 576 24.02 9.60 19.61
C VAL A 576 24.24 8.09 19.47
N LEU A 577 25.13 7.50 20.27
CA LEU A 577 25.38 6.05 20.25
C LEU A 577 24.13 5.24 20.61
N ASP A 578 23.37 5.65 21.62
CA ASP A 578 22.13 4.98 22.01
C ASP A 578 21.07 5.03 20.90
N GLU A 579 20.87 6.22 20.30
CA GLU A 579 19.87 6.42 19.25
C GLU A 579 20.25 5.79 17.90
N THR A 580 21.55 5.65 17.63
CA THR A 580 22.09 5.09 16.38
C THR A 580 22.51 3.62 16.51
N SER A 581 22.36 3.03 17.71
CA SER A 581 22.67 1.63 17.95
C SER A 581 21.91 0.71 16.98
N ASP A 582 22.52 -0.42 16.60
CA ASP A 582 21.88 -1.36 15.68
C ASP A 582 20.51 -1.82 16.18
N ALA A 583 20.35 -2.03 17.49
CA ALA A 583 19.06 -2.40 18.08
C ALA A 583 18.00 -1.29 17.95
N ALA A 584 18.40 -0.03 18.18
CA ALA A 584 17.53 1.13 18.01
C ALA A 584 17.08 1.29 16.55
N MET A 585 18.02 1.22 15.62
CA MET A 585 17.74 1.38 14.19
C MET A 585 16.94 0.19 13.66
N GLU A 586 17.25 -1.04 14.07
CA GLU A 586 16.48 -2.24 13.69
C GLU A 586 15.01 -2.12 14.09
N TYR A 587 14.73 -1.64 15.30
CA TYR A 587 13.37 -1.40 15.79
C TYR A 587 12.65 -0.31 14.98
N THR A 588 13.34 0.80 14.70
CA THR A 588 12.77 1.96 13.98
C THR A 588 12.41 1.63 12.54
N PHE A 589 13.29 0.89 11.88
CA PHE A 589 13.15 0.50 10.48
C PHE A 589 12.49 -0.87 10.31
N HIS A 590 11.82 -1.38 11.35
CA HIS A 590 11.09 -2.63 11.25
C HIS A 590 9.86 -2.49 10.35
N CYS A 591 9.91 -3.15 9.19
CA CYS A 591 8.88 -3.03 8.15
C CYS A 591 7.96 -4.25 8.00
N GLY A 592 7.95 -5.16 8.98
CA GLY A 592 7.12 -6.38 8.92
C GLY A 592 5.60 -6.12 8.81
N PHE A 593 5.15 -4.93 9.23
CA PHE A 593 3.76 -4.51 9.06
C PHE A 593 3.36 -4.37 7.58
N MET A 594 4.29 -4.07 6.66
CA MET A 594 3.98 -3.83 5.25
C MET A 594 3.39 -5.07 4.59
N ARG A 595 4.00 -6.24 4.80
CA ARG A 595 3.47 -7.52 4.31
C ARG A 595 2.12 -7.84 4.91
N PHE A 596 2.02 -7.79 6.24
CA PHE A 596 0.79 -8.14 6.94
C PHE A 596 -0.38 -7.26 6.49
N ASN A 597 -0.17 -5.95 6.38
CA ASN A 597 -1.20 -5.01 5.97
C ASN A 597 -1.53 -5.13 4.48
N LEU A 598 -0.54 -5.35 3.61
CA LEU A 598 -0.82 -5.57 2.19
C LEU A 598 -1.61 -6.87 1.98
N GLU A 599 -1.25 -7.96 2.66
CA GLU A 599 -2.03 -9.20 2.64
C GLU A 599 -3.44 -8.98 3.21
N ALA A 600 -3.58 -8.19 4.28
CA ALA A 600 -4.87 -7.85 4.88
C ALA A 600 -5.75 -7.00 3.95
N VAL A 601 -5.17 -6.21 3.05
CA VAL A 601 -5.90 -5.49 1.99
C VAL A 601 -6.30 -6.42 0.86
N VAL A 602 -5.35 -7.20 0.36
CA VAL A 602 -5.49 -7.93 -0.91
C VAL A 602 -6.28 -9.21 -0.74
N ARG A 603 -6.12 -9.93 0.38
CA ARG A 603 -6.85 -11.18 0.62
C ARG A 603 -8.36 -11.02 0.64
N PRO A 604 -8.98 -10.11 1.42
CA PRO A 604 -10.44 -10.00 1.46
C PRO A 604 -11.03 -9.43 0.17
N SER A 605 -10.24 -8.64 -0.57
CA SER A 605 -10.68 -7.95 -1.78
C SER A 605 -10.52 -8.80 -3.02
N LEU A 606 -9.29 -8.98 -3.46
CA LEU A 606 -8.95 -9.55 -4.74
C LEU A 606 -8.92 -11.08 -4.67
N GLN A 607 -8.68 -11.68 -3.49
CA GLN A 607 -8.60 -13.14 -3.31
C GLN A 607 -9.68 -13.73 -2.39
N GLY A 608 -10.68 -12.95 -2.01
CA GLY A 608 -11.61 -13.32 -0.93
C GLY A 608 -13.04 -12.88 -1.21
N SER A 609 -13.69 -12.27 -0.22
CA SER A 609 -15.13 -11.98 -0.22
C SER A 609 -15.67 -11.28 -1.48
N VAL A 610 -14.99 -10.28 -2.05
CA VAL A 610 -15.46 -9.59 -3.27
C VAL A 610 -15.38 -10.52 -4.48
N ARG A 611 -14.23 -11.18 -4.65
CA ARG A 611 -14.02 -12.18 -5.71
C ARG A 611 -15.06 -13.30 -5.61
N ASP A 612 -15.25 -13.86 -4.42
CA ASP A 612 -16.14 -15.00 -4.21
C ASP A 612 -17.61 -14.58 -4.42
N ALA A 613 -17.99 -13.35 -4.04
CA ALA A 613 -19.32 -12.80 -4.32
C ALA A 613 -19.56 -12.62 -5.83
N LEU A 614 -18.62 -12.02 -6.55
CA LEU A 614 -18.71 -11.84 -8.00
C LEU A 614 -18.69 -13.19 -8.73
N GLY A 615 -17.86 -14.13 -8.30
CA GLY A 615 -17.81 -15.49 -8.83
C GLY A 615 -19.12 -16.25 -8.60
N ALA A 616 -19.71 -16.13 -7.41
CA ALA A 616 -21.01 -16.72 -7.10
C ALA A 616 -22.14 -16.11 -7.93
N VAL A 617 -22.17 -14.78 -8.11
CA VAL A 617 -23.09 -14.09 -9.02
C VAL A 617 -22.94 -14.64 -10.45
N ALA A 618 -21.71 -14.74 -10.92
CA ALA A 618 -21.41 -15.17 -12.27
C ALA A 618 -21.84 -16.62 -12.52
N LEU A 619 -21.51 -17.53 -11.60
CA LEU A 619 -21.93 -18.92 -11.63
C LEU A 619 -23.46 -19.05 -11.62
N CYS A 620 -24.13 -18.30 -10.74
CA CYS A 620 -25.59 -18.29 -10.67
C CYS A 620 -26.24 -17.81 -11.97
N LEU A 621 -25.69 -16.78 -12.62
CA LEU A 621 -26.17 -16.28 -13.91
C LEU A 621 -26.02 -17.33 -15.02
N VAL A 622 -24.86 -17.98 -15.12
CA VAL A 622 -24.61 -19.02 -16.13
C VAL A 622 -25.51 -20.24 -15.92
N VAL A 623 -25.61 -20.73 -14.69
CA VAL A 623 -26.45 -21.89 -14.34
C VAL A 623 -27.94 -21.57 -14.52
N ALA A 624 -28.40 -20.39 -14.10
CA ALA A 624 -29.76 -19.93 -14.36
C ALA A 624 -30.03 -19.81 -15.86
N GLY A 625 -29.06 -19.35 -16.66
CA GLY A 625 -29.15 -19.33 -18.12
C GLY A 625 -29.38 -20.72 -18.72
N LEU A 626 -28.63 -21.74 -18.25
CA LEU A 626 -28.78 -23.12 -18.72
C LEU A 626 -30.18 -23.68 -18.38
N PHE A 627 -30.63 -23.47 -17.15
CA PHE A 627 -31.98 -23.90 -16.74
C PHE A 627 -33.09 -23.12 -17.44
N ALA A 628 -32.89 -21.83 -17.73
CA ALA A 628 -33.84 -21.00 -18.48
C ALA A 628 -33.97 -21.45 -19.95
N LEU A 629 -32.88 -21.86 -20.59
CA LEU A 629 -32.93 -22.48 -21.93
C LEU A 629 -33.70 -23.80 -21.90
N GLY A 630 -33.40 -24.67 -20.94
CA GLY A 630 -34.13 -25.93 -20.76
C GLY A 630 -35.62 -25.71 -20.47
N LEU A 631 -35.94 -24.70 -19.65
CA LEU A 631 -37.30 -24.28 -19.36
C LEU A 631 -38.03 -23.80 -20.61
N THR A 632 -37.36 -23.01 -21.47
CA THR A 632 -37.92 -22.53 -22.74
C THR A 632 -38.36 -23.70 -23.62
N VAL A 633 -37.49 -24.70 -23.79
CA VAL A 633 -37.80 -25.93 -24.54
C VAL A 633 -38.99 -26.68 -23.91
N ALA A 634 -39.01 -26.81 -22.59
CA ALA A 634 -40.09 -27.47 -21.87
C ALA A 634 -41.44 -26.73 -21.99
N ILE A 635 -41.44 -25.40 -21.94
CA ILE A 635 -42.64 -24.56 -22.11
C ILE A 635 -43.19 -24.70 -23.52
N ILE A 636 -42.33 -24.62 -24.55
CA ILE A 636 -42.74 -24.81 -25.95
C ILE A 636 -43.37 -26.20 -26.13
N ALA A 637 -42.73 -27.23 -25.60
CA ALA A 637 -43.25 -28.59 -25.66
C ALA A 637 -44.60 -28.72 -24.92
N MET A 638 -44.79 -28.04 -23.78
CA MET A 638 -46.08 -28.00 -23.09
C MET A 638 -47.15 -27.26 -23.89
N GLN A 639 -46.84 -26.14 -24.54
CA GLN A 639 -47.79 -25.43 -25.39
C GLN A 639 -48.29 -26.30 -26.54
N ILE A 640 -47.39 -27.09 -27.14
CA ILE A 640 -47.74 -28.05 -28.21
C ILE A 640 -48.59 -29.20 -27.66
N GLN A 641 -48.24 -29.75 -26.49
CA GLN A 641 -48.87 -30.98 -25.96
C GLN A 641 -50.15 -30.76 -25.15
N LEU A 642 -50.26 -29.63 -24.43
CA LEU A 642 -51.33 -29.29 -23.47
C LEU A 642 -52.16 -28.07 -23.90
N GLY A 643 -51.52 -27.11 -24.58
CA GLY A 643 -52.19 -25.92 -25.11
C GLY A 643 -52.83 -26.13 -26.49
N ASP A 644 -52.66 -27.32 -27.08
CA ASP A 644 -53.08 -27.69 -28.43
C ASP A 644 -52.62 -26.68 -29.51
N VAL A 645 -51.53 -25.97 -29.24
CA VAL A 645 -50.92 -25.01 -30.17
C VAL A 645 -50.41 -25.77 -31.39
N GLY A 646 -51.10 -25.59 -32.53
CA GLY A 646 -50.80 -26.27 -33.79
C GLY A 646 -51.77 -27.40 -34.18
N ILE A 647 -52.83 -27.68 -33.41
CA ILE A 647 -53.74 -28.83 -33.65
C ILE A 647 -55.12 -28.44 -34.24
N GLU A 648 -55.60 -27.19 -34.18
CA GLU A 648 -56.86 -26.75 -34.85
C GLU A 648 -56.79 -25.31 -35.45
N PRO A 649 -57.48 -25.02 -36.58
CA PRO A 649 -57.65 -23.66 -37.10
C PRO A 649 -58.77 -22.95 -36.33
N GLY A 650 -58.42 -22.34 -35.20
CA GLY A 650 -59.29 -21.49 -34.42
C GLY A 650 -58.54 -20.23 -34.01
N CYS A 651 -58.36 -19.29 -34.95
CA CYS A 651 -57.88 -17.94 -34.64
C CYS A 651 -58.63 -17.40 -33.40
N PRO A 652 -57.94 -16.78 -32.43
CA PRO A 652 -58.62 -15.92 -31.46
C PRO A 652 -59.44 -14.90 -32.26
N SER A 653 -60.68 -14.67 -31.84
CA SER A 653 -61.72 -13.93 -32.58
C SER A 653 -61.29 -12.54 -33.08
N ILE A 654 -60.27 -11.94 -32.48
CA ILE A 654 -59.70 -10.63 -32.84
C ILE A 654 -58.83 -10.65 -34.12
N CYS A 655 -58.27 -11.80 -34.54
CA CYS A 655 -57.46 -11.89 -35.76
C CYS A 655 -58.28 -12.14 -37.05
N ARG A 656 -59.61 -12.12 -37.00
CA ARG A 656 -60.49 -12.33 -38.17
C ARG A 656 -60.48 -11.21 -39.21
N CYS A 657 -59.86 -10.07 -38.93
CA CYS A 657 -59.87 -8.94 -39.86
C CYS A 657 -58.91 -9.09 -41.06
N CYS A 658 -57.94 -10.02 -41.02
CA CYS A 658 -56.90 -10.14 -42.06
C CYS A 658 -56.90 -11.46 -42.84
N CYS A 659 -57.65 -12.49 -42.44
CA CYS A 659 -57.68 -13.78 -43.13
C CYS A 659 -59.06 -14.05 -43.74
N CYS A 660 -59.18 -13.80 -45.05
CA CYS A 660 -60.35 -14.11 -45.88
C CYS A 660 -60.49 -15.62 -46.16
N TYR A 661 -60.57 -16.46 -45.12
CA TYR A 661 -60.86 -17.89 -45.27
C TYR A 661 -62.23 -18.22 -44.66
N ARG A 662 -63.25 -18.43 -45.51
CA ARG A 662 -64.54 -19.02 -45.09
C ARG A 662 -64.35 -20.54 -45.01
N PRO A 663 -64.61 -21.19 -43.86
CA PRO A 663 -64.60 -22.65 -43.81
C PRO A 663 -65.77 -23.22 -44.61
N GLY A 664 -65.49 -24.19 -45.50
CA GLY A 664 -66.49 -24.92 -46.26
C GLY A 664 -67.40 -25.80 -45.38
N ALA A 665 -68.61 -26.07 -45.86
CA ALA A 665 -69.72 -26.67 -45.10
C ALA A 665 -69.48 -28.08 -44.53
N ASN A 666 -68.39 -28.76 -44.88
CA ASN A 666 -68.20 -30.18 -44.57
C ASN A 666 -67.61 -30.47 -43.18
N VAL A 667 -67.17 -29.46 -42.41
CA VAL A 667 -66.61 -29.67 -41.06
C VAL A 667 -67.70 -29.86 -39.98
N LYS A 668 -68.94 -29.45 -40.26
CA LYS A 668 -70.07 -29.67 -39.33
C LYS A 668 -70.54 -31.13 -39.28
N ALA A 669 -70.25 -31.95 -40.30
CA ALA A 669 -70.70 -33.34 -40.34
C ALA A 669 -69.85 -34.27 -39.45
N ALA A 670 -68.55 -34.03 -39.31
CA ALA A 670 -67.66 -34.91 -38.55
C ALA A 670 -67.82 -34.78 -37.02
N ARG A 671 -68.28 -33.63 -36.51
CA ARG A 671 -68.56 -33.45 -35.07
C ARG A 671 -69.92 -34.02 -34.62
N ALA A 672 -70.81 -34.37 -35.55
CA ALA A 672 -72.10 -35.00 -35.22
C ALA A 672 -72.01 -36.52 -35.06
N PHE A 673 -70.91 -37.18 -35.46
CA PHE A 673 -70.83 -38.65 -35.51
C PHE A 673 -70.09 -39.31 -34.34
N ASN A 674 -69.43 -38.54 -33.47
CA ASN A 674 -68.64 -39.06 -32.34
C ASN A 674 -69.16 -38.66 -30.95
N GLY A 675 -70.38 -38.13 -30.89
CA GLY A 675 -71.01 -37.70 -29.64
C GLY A 675 -72.43 -38.23 -29.52
N ASP A 676 -72.57 -39.55 -29.38
CA ASP A 676 -73.53 -40.10 -28.43
C ASP A 676 -73.11 -41.52 -28.03
N SER A 677 -72.86 -41.65 -26.74
CA SER A 677 -72.60 -42.88 -26.03
C SER A 677 -73.89 -43.67 -25.81
N SER A 678 -73.73 -44.96 -25.51
CA SER A 678 -74.57 -45.69 -24.55
C SER A 678 -76.07 -45.76 -24.85
N ASP A 679 -76.49 -46.85 -25.48
CA ASP A 679 -77.66 -47.58 -25.01
C ASP A 679 -77.48 -49.08 -25.25
N SER A 680 -77.23 -49.79 -24.15
CA SER A 680 -77.46 -51.21 -23.98
C SER A 680 -78.97 -51.47 -23.93
N ASP A 681 -79.37 -52.63 -24.47
CA ASP A 681 -80.68 -53.28 -24.34
C ASP A 681 -81.76 -52.92 -25.37
N ALA A 682 -81.70 -53.60 -26.53
CA ALA A 682 -82.89 -54.21 -27.13
C ALA A 682 -82.49 -55.30 -28.12
N ALA A 683 -82.91 -56.52 -27.81
CA ALA A 683 -82.60 -57.73 -28.53
C ALA A 683 -83.59 -58.00 -29.69
N THR A 684 -83.05 -58.69 -30.70
CA THR A 684 -83.71 -59.72 -31.53
C THR A 684 -84.66 -59.31 -32.66
N GLN A 685 -84.51 -60.05 -33.78
CA GLN A 685 -85.37 -60.15 -34.98
C GLN A 685 -85.18 -59.01 -36.01
N LEU A 686 -84.87 -59.24 -37.29
CA LEU A 686 -85.21 -60.35 -38.17
C LEU A 686 -84.15 -60.51 -39.27
N VAL A 687 -83.71 -61.75 -39.45
CA VAL A 687 -83.12 -62.27 -40.68
C VAL A 687 -84.22 -62.35 -41.75
N ARG A 688 -84.01 -61.71 -42.90
CA ARG A 688 -84.46 -62.18 -44.22
C ARG A 688 -83.91 -61.28 -45.35
N GLU A 689 -82.91 -61.79 -46.06
CA GLU A 689 -82.79 -61.56 -47.50
C GLU A 689 -84.01 -62.21 -48.20
N PRO A 690 -84.45 -61.74 -49.39
CA PRO A 690 -83.81 -62.21 -50.62
C PRO A 690 -83.75 -61.19 -51.79
N SER A 691 -82.64 -61.28 -52.54
CA SER A 691 -82.48 -61.29 -54.01
C SER A 691 -83.40 -60.45 -54.93
N LEU A 692 -82.78 -59.71 -55.86
CA LEU A 692 -82.99 -59.70 -57.34
C LEU A 692 -82.28 -58.45 -57.92
N ARG A 693 -81.14 -58.56 -58.61
CA ARG A 693 -80.92 -58.88 -60.04
C ARG A 693 -81.10 -57.68 -60.99
N SER A 694 -80.08 -57.54 -61.86
CA SER A 694 -80.04 -56.91 -63.19
C SER A 694 -79.62 -55.45 -63.38
N ASP A 695 -78.38 -55.35 -63.88
CA ASP A 695 -78.00 -54.83 -65.21
C ASP A 695 -77.74 -53.34 -65.48
N ARG A 696 -76.51 -53.12 -66.01
CA ARG A 696 -76.10 -52.25 -67.14
C ARG A 696 -76.18 -50.72 -66.92
N LEU A 697 -75.33 -49.84 -67.49
CA LEU A 697 -74.21 -49.87 -68.44
C LEU A 697 -73.66 -48.43 -68.55
N MET A 698 -72.40 -48.29 -69.01
CA MET A 698 -71.72 -47.09 -69.59
C MET A 698 -71.45 -45.92 -68.61
N GLY A 699 -70.27 -45.30 -68.53
CA GLY A 699 -69.20 -45.11 -69.50
C GLY A 699 -69.19 -43.66 -69.97
N THR A 700 -68.18 -42.85 -69.63
CA THR A 700 -67.64 -41.75 -70.46
C THR A 700 -66.43 -41.06 -69.81
N SER A 701 -65.27 -41.33 -70.41
CA SER A 701 -64.25 -40.38 -70.88
C SER A 701 -63.93 -39.07 -70.14
N ILE A 702 -62.63 -38.97 -69.85
CA ILE A 702 -61.73 -37.81 -69.73
C ILE A 702 -62.00 -36.71 -70.81
N PRO A 703 -61.69 -35.44 -70.50
CA PRO A 703 -60.77 -34.72 -71.39
C PRO A 703 -59.61 -34.04 -70.66
N VAL A 704 -58.43 -34.25 -71.24
CA VAL A 704 -57.22 -33.46 -71.11
C VAL A 704 -57.44 -32.16 -71.89
N VAL A 705 -57.11 -31.01 -71.30
CA VAL A 705 -56.87 -29.77 -72.05
C VAL A 705 -55.54 -29.18 -71.62
N SER A 706 -54.69 -29.03 -72.62
CA SER A 706 -53.35 -28.46 -72.65
C SER A 706 -53.36 -26.92 -72.70
N GLY A 707 -52.44 -26.31 -71.95
CA GLY A 707 -51.57 -25.21 -72.39
C GLY A 707 -52.16 -23.79 -72.49
N VAL A 708 -51.41 -22.82 -71.92
CA VAL A 708 -50.95 -21.53 -72.51
C VAL A 708 -50.07 -20.82 -71.47
N PRO A 709 -49.02 -20.07 -71.87
CA PRO A 709 -47.78 -19.88 -71.10
C PRO A 709 -47.73 -18.58 -70.27
N LEU A 710 -46.76 -18.57 -69.36
CA LEU A 710 -46.38 -17.42 -68.51
C LEU A 710 -45.69 -16.33 -69.32
N ASP A 711 -46.21 -15.11 -69.18
CA ASP A 711 -45.71 -13.91 -69.81
C ASP A 711 -44.57 -13.30 -68.97
N ASN A 712 -43.47 -13.03 -69.65
CA ASN A 712 -42.25 -12.43 -69.12
C ASN A 712 -42.34 -10.91 -69.27
N LYS A 713 -42.38 -10.16 -68.17
CA LYS A 713 -42.09 -8.71 -68.19
C LYS A 713 -41.16 -8.36 -67.04
N GLY A 714 -39.93 -8.00 -67.40
CA GLY A 714 -39.01 -7.26 -66.55
C GLY A 714 -39.23 -5.74 -66.64
N TRP A 715 -38.23 -5.02 -66.11
CA TRP A 715 -38.05 -3.56 -65.95
C TRP A 715 -38.59 -3.03 -64.60
N SER A 716 -37.86 -2.26 -63.80
CA SER A 716 -36.59 -1.52 -64.00
C SER A 716 -36.00 -1.06 -62.66
N GLU A 717 -34.72 -0.69 -62.73
CA GLU A 717 -33.92 0.08 -61.77
C GLU A 717 -34.63 1.33 -61.20
N ASN A 718 -34.44 1.61 -59.90
CA ASN A 718 -33.75 2.81 -59.38
C ASN A 718 -33.90 2.94 -57.84
N VAL A 719 -32.79 3.42 -57.24
CA VAL A 719 -32.46 3.72 -55.83
C VAL A 719 -31.88 2.57 -55.01
#